data_AF-A0A504LKS3-F1
#
_entry.id   AF-A0A504LKS3-F1
#
_cell.length_a   1.000
_cell.length_b   1.000
_cell.length_c   1.000
_cell.angle_alpha   90.00
_cell.angle_beta   90.00
_cell.angle_gamma   90.00
#
_symmetry.space_group_name_H-M   'P 1'
#
loop_
_entity.id
_entity.type
_entity.pdbx_description
1 polymer ?
#
loop_
_entity_poly.entity_id
_entity_poly.type
_entity_poly.pdbx_seq_one_letter_code
_entity_poly.pdbx_strand_id
1 'polypeptide(L)'
;MSRRTGALARVVWLSRWPLLALAGMVVLGALTAPASAAARDYALCFGDESGDQSSGSGDTKEASIDKVAVEQRIAACTVIAEDATEASRLRIKAYFYRGSARDDKQDWDGAIADYGETIALDPKRTSAYFNRGTDWFNKEDYDRAIADFNVVISLEPSASDAYSSRGSAFLRKGKVDAAIIDFQQAIEADSQNGDAHTGLGAAWGNTGEREKAIAEYDKALRINPTDFIALVNRGLAYAAKGEFDLAIADYDAAVGIDPASADAHVNRSAAWIGKEDWVRAIADANKAIELDAGMVDGYYARGVAWASKNNDDRAVADFDKAIELDATDARAWFARSLMRARNGDTAGASADCRKAIALDPKKTGGCDTGPDVAEAAAANTDADPTRSSPDKALQASPTLDPSNPATWYIQQGLKDQQEGDVPGAVYLFSYAIKLDPDNVDAYFNRAFAEASQDHNYLAASDCRRAVELDPQRAGACAALMADHQSGQVAGTQDQAAAKTLVDRAGARLAKYGVDGALLDFDKAISLDPKNADAFLGRSRARTLKGEQAGAAEDCRRAIELDRTRLGSCEEQVADDDGRPVQVPDPGQTQAAAAASNPQTVRPNLMATDDTLAAKTMETKDRRALEAILGGDAWLDMGKYDKAIGAYDVVIVLEPDNRFGYFGRGKARAARGDYGQAIADFDRVIQLAPNFAAAYSRRGLAKVTSNDIEGALADCERAATLDPKARDAFYCKGMAWHGKGEAGRAIAAYSLAIGIDAKDDASYYARGMARADRKDYAGAIADFDQALKLDPGNADYAIARKAAVAAKGQSDEADAAAGADLQAVMPVLKRGDAFYAKRKYDRAIAEYSRAVALAPNEPLTYSARARARLQKGDYDGALADINQALEIDPSWITAYHARALILAKKREPEKAIADFNRAIEMKPDYAPFYFGRGSTWYSMGEYDRAAADLDWALELDPKSDMARQGRKLAKAAKEKAFRSNRPGKLASPAGKATPALKALTSADIDAEVQKQDLQIFKAIAEEFPDDYRAFIDKVMVVARSRSKEAVRNTSRVTVAELRKKYAPLLPSAPDSEASQALSAQIAMLNHLMARETPATCNNYLRNGPDAVIAPDHEFLMDMDRIGATLFRAFGAAKKSGLPAAEPGDQDWSLVADAFTKGGGTPTEMEAIANASQEFEGLCPAVVKLYAAALSLPGESGRRIKTAILYEIAKN
;
A
#
# COMPACT_ATOMS: atom_id res chain seq x y z
N MET A 1 9.39 38.17 22.91
CA MET A 1 9.79 38.55 24.30
C MET A 1 8.67 39.43 24.88
N SER A 2 8.34 39.52 26.17
CA SER A 2 8.99 39.04 27.41
C SER A 2 7.98 38.76 28.56
N ARG A 3 8.27 37.75 29.40
CA ARG A 3 8.03 37.58 30.87
C ARG A 3 6.84 38.35 31.51
N ARG A 4 5.97 37.75 32.34
CA ARG A 4 6.18 36.76 33.44
C ARG A 4 4.95 35.82 33.52
N THR A 5 4.99 34.51 33.72
CA THR A 5 5.53 33.67 34.84
C THR A 5 5.01 34.01 36.24
N GLY A 6 4.12 33.19 36.78
CA GLY A 6 3.66 33.23 38.18
C GLY A 6 2.62 32.13 38.46
N ALA A 7 3.03 31.02 39.09
CA ALA A 7 2.18 29.86 39.34
C ALA A 7 1.81 29.74 40.83
N LEU A 8 0.63 29.16 41.12
CA LEU A 8 0.42 28.07 42.11
C LEU A 8 -1.07 27.68 42.16
N ALA A 9 -1.37 26.54 42.80
CA ALA A 9 -2.69 25.88 42.75
C ALA A 9 -3.30 25.61 44.13
N ARG A 10 -4.56 25.16 44.11
CA ARG A 10 -5.40 24.55 45.19
C ARG A 10 -6.40 25.46 45.95
N VAL A 11 -7.67 25.34 45.54
CA VAL A 11 -8.78 24.77 46.33
C VAL A 11 -8.81 25.04 47.85
N VAL A 12 -9.90 25.68 48.34
CA VAL A 12 -10.80 25.13 49.40
C VAL A 12 -12.10 25.95 49.56
N TRP A 13 -13.21 25.20 49.59
CA TRP A 13 -14.60 25.42 50.03
C TRP A 13 -15.17 26.71 50.72
N LEU A 14 -16.43 26.99 50.33
CA LEU A 14 -17.66 27.26 51.14
C LEU A 14 -18.03 28.64 51.75
N SER A 15 -19.23 29.09 51.34
CA SER A 15 -20.47 29.33 52.15
C SER A 15 -21.04 30.75 52.37
N ARG A 16 -22.33 30.87 51.97
CA ARG A 16 -23.49 31.60 52.55
C ARG A 16 -23.31 32.97 53.25
N TRP A 17 -23.91 34.00 52.64
CA TRP A 17 -25.10 34.79 53.09
C TRP A 17 -25.47 34.88 54.60
N PRO A 18 -26.17 35.96 55.08
CA PRO A 18 -26.46 37.29 54.46
C PRO A 18 -26.42 38.48 55.50
N LEU A 19 -27.23 39.54 55.27
CA LEU A 19 -27.67 40.68 56.12
C LEU A 19 -27.00 42.05 55.82
N LEU A 20 -27.64 43.23 56.00
CA LEU A 20 -29.00 43.71 55.68
C LEU A 20 -29.07 45.26 55.92
N ALA A 21 -29.58 46.05 54.96
CA ALA A 21 -30.08 47.44 55.13
C ALA A 21 -29.06 48.57 55.52
N LEU A 22 -29.35 49.89 55.47
CA LEU A 22 -30.61 50.66 55.29
C LEU A 22 -30.33 52.14 54.81
N ALA A 23 -31.38 52.84 54.34
CA ALA A 23 -31.56 54.31 54.15
C ALA A 23 -30.90 55.02 52.93
N GLY A 24 -31.53 56.03 52.28
CA GLY A 24 -32.94 56.48 52.36
C GLY A 24 -33.30 57.83 51.67
N MET A 25 -34.54 57.95 51.15
CA MET A 25 -35.34 59.17 50.78
C MET A 25 -34.84 60.09 49.62
N VAL A 26 -35.58 60.33 48.49
CA VAL A 26 -36.92 61.00 48.22
C VAL A 26 -36.75 62.54 47.99
N VAL A 27 -37.15 63.17 46.87
CA VAL A 27 -38.52 63.42 46.28
C VAL A 27 -38.57 63.42 44.71
N LEU A 28 -39.79 63.20 44.19
CA LEU A 28 -40.31 63.01 42.80
C LEU A 28 -40.01 64.06 41.68
N GLY A 29 -40.24 63.64 40.43
CA GLY A 29 -40.30 64.55 39.24
C GLY A 29 -41.02 64.10 37.94
N ALA A 30 -41.82 63.00 37.92
CA ALA A 30 -42.72 62.52 36.83
C ALA A 30 -42.23 62.56 35.34
N LEU A 31 -42.19 61.45 34.61
CA LEU A 31 -43.37 60.68 34.18
C LEU A 31 -43.17 59.15 34.20
N THR A 32 -44.26 58.40 34.01
CA THR A 32 -44.35 56.98 34.36
C THR A 32 -44.48 56.03 33.17
N ALA A 33 -43.62 55.01 33.14
CA ALA A 33 -43.96 53.66 32.68
C ALA A 33 -43.31 52.67 33.65
N PRO A 34 -43.98 51.57 34.05
CA PRO A 34 -43.33 50.52 34.85
C PRO A 34 -42.31 49.78 33.98
N ALA A 35 -41.29 49.19 34.61
CA ALA A 35 -40.49 48.17 33.94
C ALA A 35 -41.42 47.03 33.51
N SER A 36 -41.53 46.80 32.20
CA SER A 36 -42.26 45.65 31.67
C SER A 36 -41.62 44.36 32.19
N ALA A 37 -42.44 43.39 32.58
CA ALA A 37 -41.97 42.02 32.64
C ALA A 37 -41.38 41.68 31.27
N ALA A 38 -40.13 41.20 31.21
CA ALA A 38 -39.47 40.89 29.96
C ALA A 38 -40.31 39.84 29.22
N ALA A 39 -40.93 40.25 28.11
CA ALA A 39 -41.79 39.37 27.34
C ALA A 39 -40.93 38.23 26.79
N ARG A 40 -41.41 36.99 26.95
CA ARG A 40 -40.73 35.80 26.41
C ARG A 40 -40.88 35.82 24.88
N ASP A 41 -39.95 36.49 24.21
CA ASP A 41 -39.97 36.64 22.75
C ASP A 41 -39.44 35.36 22.07
N TYR A 42 -40.37 34.41 21.93
CA TYR A 42 -40.12 33.13 21.29
C TYR A 42 -39.76 33.27 19.81
N ALA A 43 -40.30 34.28 19.11
CA ALA A 43 -40.02 34.51 17.70
C ALA A 43 -38.59 35.01 17.51
N LEU A 44 -38.16 35.99 18.31
CA LEU A 44 -36.80 36.53 18.28
C LEU A 44 -35.73 35.51 18.70
N CYS A 45 -36.06 34.58 19.61
CA CYS A 45 -35.15 33.49 19.98
C CYS A 45 -35.08 32.37 18.92
N PHE A 46 -36.24 31.83 18.50
CA PHE A 46 -36.28 30.60 17.69
C PHE A 46 -36.28 30.84 16.18
N GLY A 47 -36.75 31.99 15.71
CA GLY A 47 -37.06 32.24 14.29
C GLY A 47 -38.43 31.65 13.87
N ASP A 48 -38.84 31.93 12.63
CA ASP A 48 -40.04 31.33 12.04
C ASP A 48 -39.83 29.82 11.78
N GLU A 49 -40.78 28.98 12.21
CA GLU A 49 -40.63 27.51 12.25
C GLU A 49 -40.82 26.81 10.87
N SER A 50 -40.41 27.46 9.77
CA SER A 50 -40.64 27.00 8.38
C SER A 50 -39.45 26.33 7.70
N GLY A 51 -38.32 26.15 8.42
CA GLY A 51 -37.04 25.72 7.84
C GLY A 51 -36.24 24.70 8.64
N ASP A 52 -36.87 23.66 9.20
CA ASP A 52 -36.17 22.58 9.92
C ASP A 52 -35.52 21.54 8.96
N GLN A 53 -34.81 22.05 7.93
CA GLN A 53 -33.94 21.31 7.01
C GLN A 53 -32.82 22.24 6.49
N SER A 54 -31.75 22.37 7.26
CA SER A 54 -30.44 22.82 6.77
C SER A 54 -29.35 21.98 7.43
N SER A 55 -28.87 20.96 6.70
CA SER A 55 -27.62 20.26 6.98
C SER A 55 -26.41 21.17 6.73
N GLY A 56 -25.21 20.69 7.04
CA GLY A 56 -23.99 21.48 6.90
C GLY A 56 -23.65 21.88 5.46
N SER A 57 -23.03 23.05 5.34
CA SER A 57 -21.88 23.28 4.45
C SER A 57 -21.12 24.49 5.00
N GLY A 58 -19.84 24.32 5.36
CA GLY A 58 -19.02 25.37 5.99
C GLY A 58 -18.57 26.50 5.05
N ASP A 59 -19.40 26.86 4.06
CA ASP A 59 -18.90 27.52 2.85
C ASP A 59 -19.91 28.51 2.24
N THR A 60 -19.87 29.77 2.68
CA THR A 60 -19.39 30.88 1.82
C THR A 60 -19.65 32.27 2.45
N LYS A 61 -18.58 33.07 2.52
CA LYS A 61 -18.53 34.55 2.66
C LYS A 61 -19.01 35.17 3.97
N GLU A 62 -18.17 36.07 4.48
CA GLU A 62 -18.51 37.05 5.52
C GLU A 62 -19.53 38.10 5.01
N ALA A 63 -20.79 37.69 4.85
CA ALA A 63 -21.88 38.65 4.93
C ALA A 63 -21.85 39.29 6.33
N SER A 64 -21.83 40.63 6.41
CA SER A 64 -21.60 41.34 7.67
C SER A 64 -22.65 40.97 8.73
N ILE A 65 -22.25 40.12 9.69
CA ILE A 65 -23.11 39.63 10.76
C ILE A 65 -23.72 40.83 11.50
N ASP A 66 -25.04 40.92 11.52
CA ASP A 66 -25.74 41.97 12.26
C ASP A 66 -25.60 41.69 13.76
N LYS A 67 -24.55 42.28 14.34
CA LYS A 67 -24.22 42.16 15.76
C LYS A 67 -25.36 42.66 16.67
N VAL A 68 -26.24 43.54 16.17
CA VAL A 68 -27.43 44.00 16.90
C VAL A 68 -28.51 42.92 16.92
N ALA A 69 -28.78 42.28 15.78
CA ALA A 69 -29.72 41.15 15.71
C ALA A 69 -29.23 39.94 16.52
N VAL A 70 -27.93 39.64 16.48
CA VAL A 70 -27.31 38.57 17.29
C VAL A 70 -27.43 38.84 18.79
N GLU A 71 -27.12 40.06 19.26
CA GLU A 71 -27.28 40.40 20.68
C GLU A 71 -28.75 40.38 21.12
N GLN A 72 -29.69 40.81 20.27
CA GLN A 72 -31.12 40.69 20.51
C GLN A 72 -31.58 39.23 20.66
N ARG A 73 -31.09 38.32 19.80
CA ARG A 73 -31.36 36.88 19.88
C ARG A 73 -30.81 36.26 21.17
N ILE A 74 -29.57 36.59 21.54
CA ILE A 74 -28.95 36.14 22.81
C ILE A 74 -29.79 36.61 24.01
N ALA A 75 -30.26 37.87 24.01
CA ALA A 75 -31.11 38.40 25.08
C ALA A 75 -32.46 37.66 25.16
N ALA A 76 -33.15 37.48 24.03
CA ALA A 76 -34.44 36.79 23.98
C ALA A 76 -34.33 35.34 24.46
N CYS A 77 -33.33 34.59 23.97
CA CYS A 77 -33.11 33.21 24.41
C CYS A 77 -32.68 33.10 25.88
N THR A 78 -31.96 34.08 26.43
CA THR A 78 -31.56 34.10 27.85
C THR A 78 -32.79 34.06 28.77
N VAL A 79 -33.81 34.88 28.48
CA VAL A 79 -35.05 34.96 29.27
C VAL A 79 -35.82 33.63 29.27
N ILE A 80 -35.69 32.82 28.20
CA ILE A 80 -36.38 31.52 28.07
C ILE A 80 -35.54 30.38 28.66
N ALA A 81 -34.22 30.39 28.46
CA ALA A 81 -33.30 29.34 28.89
C ALA A 81 -33.16 29.28 30.42
N GLU A 82 -33.02 30.44 31.07
CA GLU A 82 -32.73 30.55 32.51
C GLU A 82 -33.99 30.56 33.40
N ASP A 83 -35.19 30.68 32.81
CA ASP A 83 -36.45 30.59 33.53
C ASP A 83 -36.76 29.14 33.93
N ALA A 84 -36.52 28.81 35.20
CA ALA A 84 -36.80 27.48 35.76
C ALA A 84 -38.29 27.12 35.82
N THR A 85 -39.22 28.02 35.48
CA THR A 85 -40.65 27.73 35.32
C THR A 85 -41.01 27.30 33.90
N GLU A 86 -40.13 27.49 32.92
CA GLU A 86 -40.39 27.10 31.53
C GLU A 86 -40.26 25.60 31.27
N ALA A 87 -41.03 25.13 30.28
CA ALA A 87 -41.04 23.73 29.90
C ALA A 87 -39.65 23.29 29.40
N SER A 88 -39.10 22.17 29.89
CA SER A 88 -37.72 21.75 29.61
C SER A 88 -37.37 21.75 28.12
N ARG A 89 -38.30 21.34 27.25
CA ARG A 89 -38.14 21.39 25.78
C ARG A 89 -37.86 22.79 25.22
N LEU A 90 -38.48 23.83 25.79
CA LEU A 90 -38.29 25.23 25.39
C LEU A 90 -36.98 25.78 25.93
N ARG A 91 -36.58 25.38 27.15
CA ARG A 91 -35.25 25.68 27.71
C ARG A 91 -34.14 25.04 26.87
N ILE A 92 -34.28 23.77 26.48
CA ILE A 92 -33.37 23.03 25.57
C ILE A 92 -33.30 23.70 24.18
N LYS A 93 -34.43 24.16 23.63
CA LYS A 93 -34.45 24.93 22.37
C LYS A 93 -33.73 26.28 22.54
N ALA A 94 -33.94 26.98 23.66
CA ALA A 94 -33.36 28.30 23.92
C ALA A 94 -31.85 28.27 24.25
N TYR A 95 -31.35 27.31 25.03
CA TYR A 95 -29.92 27.13 25.22
C TYR A 95 -29.23 26.87 23.88
N PHE A 96 -29.74 25.95 23.05
CA PHE A 96 -29.16 25.64 21.75
C PHE A 96 -29.07 26.86 20.81
N TYR A 97 -30.15 27.63 20.65
CA TYR A 97 -30.11 28.83 19.80
C TYR A 97 -29.33 30.00 20.42
N ARG A 98 -29.19 30.06 21.75
CA ARG A 98 -28.29 31.03 22.39
C ARG A 98 -26.82 30.64 22.20
N GLY A 99 -26.51 29.34 22.24
CA GLY A 99 -25.21 28.79 21.88
C GLY A 99 -24.83 29.16 20.45
N SER A 100 -25.70 28.84 19.49
CA SER A 100 -25.52 29.22 18.07
C SER A 100 -25.39 30.74 17.85
N ALA A 101 -26.14 31.58 18.57
CA ALA A 101 -25.97 33.02 18.47
C ALA A 101 -24.66 33.55 19.12
N ARG A 102 -24.04 32.79 20.04
CA ARG A 102 -22.71 33.11 20.60
C ARG A 102 -21.57 32.61 19.70
N ASP A 103 -21.77 31.44 19.11
CA ASP A 103 -20.96 30.82 18.04
C ASP A 103 -20.83 31.78 16.83
N ASP A 104 -21.96 32.32 16.32
CA ASP A 104 -22.02 33.41 15.33
C ASP A 104 -21.20 34.66 15.74
N LYS A 105 -21.03 34.90 17.04
CA LYS A 105 -20.30 36.04 17.61
C LYS A 105 -18.84 35.72 17.97
N GLN A 106 -18.40 34.47 17.75
CA GLN A 106 -17.09 33.93 18.17
C GLN A 106 -16.89 33.92 19.70
N ASP A 107 -17.98 33.96 20.47
CA ASP A 107 -18.00 33.72 21.93
C ASP A 107 -18.05 32.20 22.19
N TRP A 108 -16.99 31.51 21.75
CA TRP A 108 -16.92 30.03 21.81
C TRP A 108 -17.08 29.51 23.25
N ASP A 109 -16.55 30.20 24.28
CA ASP A 109 -16.72 29.80 25.68
C ASP A 109 -18.19 29.89 26.12
N GLY A 110 -18.90 30.94 25.71
CA GLY A 110 -20.32 31.08 25.96
C GLY A 110 -21.18 30.11 25.13
N ALA A 111 -20.75 29.74 23.93
CA ALA A 111 -21.40 28.72 23.10
C ALA A 111 -21.26 27.31 23.71
N ILE A 112 -20.03 26.91 24.04
CA ILE A 112 -19.68 25.65 24.71
C ILE A 112 -20.49 25.44 25.98
N ALA A 113 -20.69 26.50 26.78
CA ALA A 113 -21.47 26.44 28.01
C ALA A 113 -22.97 26.17 27.74
N ASP A 114 -23.57 26.84 26.75
CA ASP A 114 -24.99 26.66 26.40
C ASP A 114 -25.25 25.32 25.70
N TYR A 115 -24.35 24.86 24.82
CA TYR A 115 -24.41 23.50 24.29
C TYR A 115 -24.19 22.46 25.41
N GLY A 116 -23.37 22.78 26.42
CA GLY A 116 -23.21 22.00 27.65
C GLY A 116 -24.52 21.82 28.42
N GLU A 117 -25.25 22.89 28.69
CA GLU A 117 -26.59 22.84 29.31
C GLU A 117 -27.61 22.12 28.41
N THR A 118 -27.53 22.31 27.08
CA THR A 118 -28.36 21.59 26.10
C THR A 118 -28.16 20.08 26.21
N ILE A 119 -26.90 19.62 26.28
CA ILE A 119 -26.52 18.21 26.43
C ILE A 119 -26.88 17.67 27.83
N ALA A 120 -26.76 18.47 28.88
CA ALA A 120 -27.15 18.07 30.24
C ALA A 120 -28.66 17.83 30.38
N LEU A 121 -29.47 18.55 29.59
CA LEU A 121 -30.92 18.44 29.56
C LEU A 121 -31.45 17.46 28.50
N ASP A 122 -30.73 17.26 27.39
CA ASP A 122 -30.98 16.23 26.37
C ASP A 122 -29.66 15.55 25.92
N PRO A 123 -29.21 14.48 26.62
CA PRO A 123 -27.96 13.78 26.31
C PRO A 123 -27.94 13.02 24.97
N LYS A 124 -29.03 13.08 24.17
CA LYS A 124 -29.09 12.46 22.84
C LYS A 124 -29.06 13.47 21.70
N ARG A 125 -28.98 14.77 21.98
CA ARG A 125 -29.02 15.81 20.94
C ARG A 125 -27.66 15.96 20.25
N THR A 126 -27.45 15.13 19.23
CA THR A 126 -26.26 15.06 18.36
C THR A 126 -25.77 16.40 17.87
N SER A 127 -26.66 17.28 17.37
CA SER A 127 -26.28 18.63 16.92
C SER A 127 -25.69 19.53 18.03
N ALA A 128 -26.02 19.30 19.30
CA ALA A 128 -25.37 20.04 20.40
C ALA A 128 -23.96 19.51 20.70
N TYR A 129 -23.67 18.22 20.46
CA TYR A 129 -22.32 17.68 20.52
C TYR A 129 -21.49 18.11 19.29
N PHE A 130 -22.08 18.09 18.10
CA PHE A 130 -21.39 18.49 16.87
C PHE A 130 -20.92 19.94 16.94
N ASN A 131 -21.83 20.89 17.20
CA ASN A 131 -21.48 22.30 17.30
C ASN A 131 -20.43 22.54 18.41
N ARG A 132 -20.61 21.96 19.60
CA ARG A 132 -19.61 22.07 20.69
C ARG A 132 -18.25 21.47 20.32
N GLY A 133 -18.24 20.40 19.53
CA GLY A 133 -17.02 19.81 18.98
C GLY A 133 -16.30 20.79 18.03
N THR A 134 -17.05 21.50 17.20
CA THR A 134 -16.55 22.59 16.34
C THR A 134 -16.05 23.78 17.16
N ASP A 135 -16.75 24.20 18.22
CA ASP A 135 -16.26 25.23 19.15
C ASP A 135 -14.90 24.82 19.77
N TRP A 136 -14.77 23.57 20.22
CA TRP A 136 -13.50 23.04 20.76
C TRP A 136 -12.39 23.01 19.71
N PHE A 137 -12.71 22.69 18.44
CA PHE A 137 -11.77 22.72 17.32
C PHE A 137 -11.30 24.16 17.01
N ASN A 138 -12.23 25.13 17.00
CA ASN A 138 -11.94 26.55 16.85
C ASN A 138 -11.12 27.11 18.02
N LYS A 139 -11.19 26.49 19.19
CA LYS A 139 -10.35 26.76 20.38
C LYS A 139 -9.05 25.93 20.43
N GLU A 140 -8.72 25.20 19.38
CA GLU A 140 -7.55 24.29 19.27
C GLU A 140 -7.52 23.13 20.30
N ASP A 141 -8.59 22.91 21.07
CA ASP A 141 -8.73 21.78 21.99
C ASP A 141 -9.24 20.53 21.24
N TYR A 142 -8.38 20.07 20.32
CA TYR A 142 -8.71 18.98 19.40
C TYR A 142 -9.08 17.67 20.12
N ASP A 143 -8.60 17.42 21.34
CA ASP A 143 -8.98 16.21 22.10
C ASP A 143 -10.43 16.28 22.60
N ARG A 144 -10.94 17.45 23.00
CA ARG A 144 -12.36 17.62 23.33
C ARG A 144 -13.24 17.65 22.08
N ALA A 145 -12.76 18.25 20.98
CA ALA A 145 -13.44 18.17 19.69
C ALA A 145 -13.63 16.70 19.24
N ILE A 146 -12.55 15.91 19.23
CA ILE A 146 -12.59 14.47 18.91
C ILE A 146 -13.51 13.70 19.86
N ALA A 147 -13.52 14.03 21.17
CA ALA A 147 -14.41 13.38 22.14
C ALA A 147 -15.89 13.64 21.84
N ASP A 148 -16.27 14.87 21.49
CA ASP A 148 -17.66 15.20 21.15
C ASP A 148 -18.07 14.63 19.77
N PHE A 149 -17.21 14.69 18.75
CA PHE A 149 -17.47 14.05 17.45
C PHE A 149 -17.62 12.51 17.57
N ASN A 150 -16.87 11.86 18.48
CA ASN A 150 -17.07 10.44 18.79
C ASN A 150 -18.47 10.14 19.35
N VAL A 151 -19.07 11.08 20.10
CA VAL A 151 -20.45 10.92 20.59
C VAL A 151 -21.45 11.08 19.44
N VAL A 152 -21.24 12.06 18.55
CA VAL A 152 -22.07 12.22 17.34
C VAL A 152 -22.05 10.94 16.51
N ILE A 153 -20.87 10.42 16.17
CA ILE A 153 -20.69 9.20 15.36
C ILE A 153 -21.27 7.95 16.06
N SER A 154 -21.25 7.88 17.39
CA SER A 154 -21.85 6.73 18.11
C SER A 154 -23.38 6.77 18.19
N LEU A 155 -24.01 7.94 18.00
CA LEU A 155 -25.45 8.13 17.94
C LEU A 155 -25.99 8.12 16.49
N GLU A 156 -25.21 8.65 15.55
CA GLU A 156 -25.50 8.77 14.12
C GLU A 156 -24.29 8.26 13.29
N PRO A 157 -24.16 6.93 13.08
CA PRO A 157 -22.99 6.34 12.39
C PRO A 157 -22.80 6.74 10.93
N SER A 158 -23.76 7.45 10.33
CA SER A 158 -23.72 8.01 8.98
C SER A 158 -23.52 9.54 8.95
N ALA A 159 -23.15 10.17 10.08
CA ALA A 159 -22.89 11.61 10.16
C ALA A 159 -21.55 11.96 9.48
N SER A 160 -21.57 12.07 8.14
CA SER A 160 -20.40 12.38 7.29
C SER A 160 -19.60 13.59 7.81
N ASP A 161 -20.29 14.69 8.14
CA ASP A 161 -19.69 15.91 8.69
C ASP A 161 -18.88 15.64 9.98
N ALA A 162 -19.40 14.79 10.88
CA ALA A 162 -18.71 14.46 12.13
C ALA A 162 -17.43 13.64 11.90
N TYR A 163 -17.39 12.76 10.88
CA TYR A 163 -16.14 12.13 10.45
C TYR A 163 -15.19 13.15 9.82
N SER A 164 -15.67 14.04 8.96
CA SER A 164 -14.85 15.08 8.32
C SER A 164 -14.21 16.04 9.34
N SER A 165 -14.98 16.51 10.33
CA SER A 165 -14.47 17.35 11.42
C SER A 165 -13.51 16.59 12.35
N ARG A 166 -13.75 15.30 12.63
CA ARG A 166 -12.83 14.47 13.43
C ARG A 166 -11.53 14.17 12.68
N GLY A 167 -11.60 13.90 11.37
CA GLY A 167 -10.44 13.75 10.48
C GLY A 167 -9.62 15.04 10.42
N SER A 168 -10.27 16.19 10.33
CA SER A 168 -9.64 17.51 10.41
C SER A 168 -8.93 17.74 11.75
N ALA A 169 -9.54 17.35 12.87
CA ALA A 169 -8.92 17.40 14.19
C ALA A 169 -7.71 16.45 14.30
N PHE A 170 -7.78 15.24 13.73
CA PHE A 170 -6.62 14.34 13.64
C PHE A 170 -5.49 14.92 12.76
N LEU A 171 -5.82 15.56 11.64
CA LEU A 171 -4.85 16.19 10.75
C LEU A 171 -4.11 17.35 11.43
N ARG A 172 -4.85 18.23 12.16
CA ARG A 172 -4.27 19.29 13.01
C ARG A 172 -3.38 18.72 14.13
N LYS A 173 -3.69 17.54 14.65
CA LYS A 173 -2.84 16.79 15.60
C LYS A 173 -1.70 16.00 14.96
N GLY A 174 -1.46 16.13 13.65
CA GLY A 174 -0.41 15.41 12.92
C GLY A 174 -0.65 13.91 12.74
N LYS A 175 -1.85 13.40 13.04
CA LYS A 175 -2.22 11.98 12.92
C LYS A 175 -2.79 11.71 11.52
N VAL A 176 -1.93 11.82 10.50
CA VAL A 176 -2.34 11.80 9.09
C VAL A 176 -3.12 10.51 8.73
N ASP A 177 -2.66 9.34 9.16
CA ASP A 177 -3.32 8.06 8.85
C ASP A 177 -4.76 7.98 9.41
N ALA A 178 -4.96 8.49 10.63
CA ALA A 178 -6.28 8.54 11.25
C ALA A 178 -7.20 9.56 10.56
N ALA A 179 -6.63 10.66 10.05
CA ALA A 179 -7.37 11.62 9.24
C ALA A 179 -7.80 11.02 7.89
N ILE A 180 -6.92 10.28 7.20
CA ILE A 180 -7.22 9.59 5.93
C ILE A 180 -8.42 8.64 6.11
N ILE A 181 -8.41 7.81 7.16
CA ILE A 181 -9.49 6.87 7.46
C ILE A 181 -10.80 7.63 7.74
N ASP A 182 -10.77 8.68 8.54
CA ASP A 182 -11.96 9.47 8.86
C ASP A 182 -12.56 10.17 7.63
N PHE A 183 -11.73 10.79 6.79
CA PHE A 183 -12.22 11.40 5.54
C PHE A 183 -12.75 10.35 4.55
N GLN A 184 -12.16 9.15 4.49
CA GLN A 184 -12.71 8.04 3.71
C GLN A 184 -14.08 7.60 4.22
N GLN A 185 -14.26 7.47 5.54
CA GLN A 185 -15.56 7.17 6.15
C GLN A 185 -16.59 8.30 5.93
N ALA A 186 -16.17 9.56 5.93
CA ALA A 186 -17.03 10.69 5.56
C ALA A 186 -17.53 10.57 4.10
N ILE A 187 -16.65 10.23 3.16
CA ILE A 187 -16.98 10.04 1.73
C ILE A 187 -17.81 8.77 1.48
N GLU A 188 -17.63 7.71 2.28
CA GLU A 188 -18.48 6.51 2.25
C GLU A 188 -19.89 6.78 2.81
N ALA A 189 -20.01 7.65 3.82
CA ALA A 189 -21.30 8.07 4.38
C ALA A 189 -22.03 9.09 3.49
N ASP A 190 -21.32 10.04 2.90
CA ASP A 190 -21.81 10.92 1.83
C ASP A 190 -20.72 11.24 0.79
N SER A 191 -20.89 10.66 -0.40
CA SER A 191 -20.03 10.89 -1.57
C SER A 191 -20.10 12.29 -2.18
N GLN A 192 -20.91 13.20 -1.62
CA GLN A 192 -20.98 14.62 -1.99
C GLN A 192 -20.43 15.54 -0.90
N ASN A 193 -19.81 15.02 0.16
CA ASN A 193 -19.12 15.84 1.16
C ASN A 193 -17.82 16.44 0.56
N GLY A 194 -17.90 17.70 0.14
CA GLY A 194 -16.77 18.44 -0.44
C GLY A 194 -15.61 18.59 0.55
N ASP A 195 -15.91 19.02 1.77
CA ASP A 195 -14.95 19.22 2.87
C ASP A 195 -14.14 17.94 3.14
N ALA A 196 -14.77 16.77 3.06
CA ALA A 196 -14.10 15.48 3.23
C ALA A 196 -13.14 15.15 2.08
N HIS A 197 -13.49 15.47 0.83
CA HIS A 197 -12.55 15.34 -0.31
C HIS A 197 -11.38 16.32 -0.20
N THR A 198 -11.62 17.56 0.23
CA THR A 198 -10.56 18.57 0.45
C THR A 198 -9.65 18.18 1.62
N GLY A 199 -10.21 17.66 2.70
CA GLY A 199 -9.48 17.12 3.84
C GLY A 199 -8.65 15.88 3.49
N LEU A 200 -9.21 14.94 2.71
CA LEU A 200 -8.47 13.77 2.21
C LEU A 200 -7.34 14.18 1.26
N GLY A 201 -7.58 15.17 0.39
CA GLY A 201 -6.55 15.76 -0.46
C GLY A 201 -5.40 16.37 0.34
N ALA A 202 -5.72 17.12 1.41
CA ALA A 202 -4.73 17.70 2.31
C ALA A 202 -3.93 16.64 3.08
N ALA A 203 -4.59 15.56 3.50
CA ALA A 203 -3.93 14.43 4.15
C ALA A 203 -2.95 13.70 3.20
N TRP A 204 -3.35 13.42 1.95
CA TRP A 204 -2.43 12.87 0.94
C TRP A 204 -1.28 13.84 0.61
N GLY A 205 -1.56 15.14 0.52
CA GLY A 205 -0.54 16.19 0.34
C GLY A 205 0.55 16.13 1.41
N ASN A 206 0.16 15.96 2.68
CA ASN A 206 1.09 15.82 3.81
C ASN A 206 1.92 14.52 3.77
N THR A 207 1.45 13.45 3.12
CA THR A 207 2.25 12.24 2.87
C THR A 207 3.21 12.37 1.67
N GLY A 208 3.07 13.41 0.85
CA GLY A 208 3.83 13.61 -0.40
C GLY A 208 3.20 12.97 -1.64
N GLU A 209 2.04 12.33 -1.49
CA GLU A 209 1.26 11.64 -2.53
C GLU A 209 0.46 12.63 -3.40
N ARG A 210 1.18 13.49 -4.13
CA ARG A 210 0.63 14.65 -4.87
C ARG A 210 -0.45 14.27 -5.88
N GLU A 211 -0.28 13.16 -6.59
CA GLU A 211 -1.24 12.67 -7.59
C GLU A 211 -2.57 12.27 -6.95
N LYS A 212 -2.53 11.64 -5.76
CA LYS A 212 -3.74 11.32 -4.98
C LYS A 212 -4.39 12.61 -4.45
N ALA A 213 -3.60 13.54 -3.96
CA ALA A 213 -4.09 14.84 -3.49
C ALA A 213 -4.85 15.60 -4.59
N ILE A 214 -4.25 15.76 -5.77
CA ILE A 214 -4.87 16.39 -6.94
C ILE A 214 -6.17 15.68 -7.32
N ALA A 215 -6.19 14.34 -7.36
CA ALA A 215 -7.38 13.56 -7.72
C ALA A 215 -8.55 13.69 -6.73
N GLU A 216 -8.30 14.02 -5.46
CA GLU A 216 -9.36 14.33 -4.48
C GLU A 216 -9.79 15.81 -4.55
N TYR A 217 -8.87 16.77 -4.72
CA TYR A 217 -9.25 18.17 -4.98
C TYR A 217 -10.06 18.31 -6.28
N ASP A 218 -9.76 17.51 -7.30
CA ASP A 218 -10.55 17.41 -8.53
C ASP A 218 -11.98 16.90 -8.28
N LYS A 219 -12.28 16.21 -7.17
CA LYS A 219 -13.64 15.84 -6.77
C LYS A 219 -14.29 16.96 -5.96
N ALA A 220 -13.59 17.51 -4.97
CA ALA A 220 -14.06 18.67 -4.20
C ALA A 220 -14.48 19.82 -5.12
N LEU A 221 -13.64 20.18 -6.10
CA LEU A 221 -13.90 21.27 -7.07
C LEU A 221 -14.92 20.91 -8.17
N ARG A 222 -15.41 19.66 -8.20
CA ARG A 222 -16.63 19.29 -8.96
C ARG A 222 -17.90 19.39 -8.12
N ILE A 223 -17.79 19.31 -6.79
CA ILE A 223 -18.89 19.49 -5.83
C ILE A 223 -19.09 20.98 -5.56
N ASN A 224 -18.05 21.68 -5.08
CA ASN A 224 -17.99 23.13 -4.95
C ASN A 224 -16.83 23.71 -5.80
N PRO A 225 -17.10 24.21 -7.02
CA PRO A 225 -16.11 24.90 -7.85
C PRO A 225 -15.55 26.21 -7.26
N THR A 226 -16.03 26.64 -6.08
CA THR A 226 -15.56 27.81 -5.34
C THR A 226 -14.94 27.48 -3.97
N ASP A 227 -14.60 26.20 -3.70
CA ASP A 227 -13.77 25.83 -2.55
C ASP A 227 -12.37 26.45 -2.70
N PHE A 228 -12.13 27.50 -1.91
CA PHE A 228 -10.89 28.24 -1.90
C PHE A 228 -9.70 27.40 -1.41
N ILE A 229 -9.93 26.50 -0.44
CA ILE A 229 -8.89 25.66 0.17
C ILE A 229 -8.45 24.57 -0.80
N ALA A 230 -9.38 23.93 -1.52
CA ALA A 230 -9.05 22.99 -2.58
C ALA A 230 -8.31 23.66 -3.75
N LEU A 231 -8.69 24.88 -4.16
CA LEU A 231 -7.97 25.62 -5.20
C LEU A 231 -6.52 25.92 -4.79
N VAL A 232 -6.31 26.52 -3.62
CA VAL A 232 -4.95 26.84 -3.15
C VAL A 232 -4.11 25.58 -2.97
N ASN A 233 -4.66 24.51 -2.39
CA ASN A 233 -3.90 23.29 -2.15
C ASN A 233 -3.66 22.45 -3.41
N ARG A 234 -4.57 22.45 -4.40
CA ARG A 234 -4.33 21.85 -5.72
C ARG A 234 -3.29 22.65 -6.50
N GLY A 235 -3.34 23.98 -6.43
CA GLY A 235 -2.32 24.86 -6.98
C GLY A 235 -0.93 24.60 -6.39
N LEU A 236 -0.84 24.39 -5.07
CA LEU A 236 0.40 24.00 -4.38
C LEU A 236 0.92 22.64 -4.85
N ALA A 237 0.03 21.66 -5.05
CA ALA A 237 0.40 20.35 -5.57
C ALA A 237 0.90 20.41 -7.03
N TYR A 238 0.26 21.19 -7.90
CA TYR A 238 0.72 21.44 -9.27
C TYR A 238 2.07 22.19 -9.30
N ALA A 239 2.23 23.24 -8.49
CA ALA A 239 3.49 23.98 -8.39
C ALA A 239 4.65 23.09 -7.93
N ALA A 240 4.40 22.18 -6.97
CA ALA A 240 5.39 21.20 -6.51
C ALA A 240 5.74 20.11 -7.54
N LYS A 241 4.96 19.96 -8.63
CA LYS A 241 5.27 19.14 -9.81
C LYS A 241 5.93 19.94 -10.95
N GLY A 242 6.03 21.26 -10.83
CA GLY A 242 6.46 22.15 -11.91
C GLY A 242 5.37 22.49 -12.94
N GLU A 243 4.11 22.11 -12.68
CA GLU A 243 2.96 22.37 -13.55
C GLU A 243 2.40 23.78 -13.32
N PHE A 244 3.29 24.78 -13.41
CA PHE A 244 3.03 26.15 -12.94
C PHE A 244 1.84 26.85 -13.63
N ASP A 245 1.54 26.55 -14.90
CA ASP A 245 0.36 27.10 -15.59
C ASP A 245 -0.97 26.61 -14.99
N LEU A 246 -1.03 25.37 -14.50
CA LEU A 246 -2.22 24.86 -13.78
C LEU A 246 -2.29 25.46 -12.38
N ALA A 247 -1.15 25.58 -11.69
CA ALA A 247 -1.08 26.25 -10.39
C ALA A 247 -1.56 27.70 -10.46
N ILE A 248 -1.11 28.46 -11.47
CA ILE A 248 -1.52 29.85 -11.69
C ILE A 248 -3.02 29.94 -11.99
N ALA A 249 -3.59 29.03 -12.78
CA ALA A 249 -5.03 29.01 -13.04
C ALA A 249 -5.87 28.77 -11.77
N ASP A 250 -5.42 27.88 -10.88
CA ASP A 250 -6.06 27.62 -9.59
C ASP A 250 -5.93 28.83 -8.64
N TYR A 251 -4.76 29.48 -8.58
CA TYR A 251 -4.58 30.68 -7.78
C TYR A 251 -5.32 31.91 -8.35
N ASP A 252 -5.47 32.02 -9.67
CA ASP A 252 -6.29 33.05 -10.33
C ASP A 252 -7.77 32.87 -9.95
N ALA A 253 -8.26 31.63 -9.87
CA ALA A 253 -9.59 31.34 -9.36
C ALA A 253 -9.71 31.66 -7.85
N ALA A 254 -8.72 31.30 -7.03
CA ALA A 254 -8.70 31.60 -5.59
C ALA A 254 -8.71 33.11 -5.31
N VAL A 255 -7.86 33.90 -5.99
CA VAL A 255 -7.86 35.37 -5.93
C VAL A 255 -9.14 35.99 -6.50
N GLY A 256 -9.83 35.29 -7.41
CA GLY A 256 -11.16 35.67 -7.90
C GLY A 256 -12.29 35.45 -6.88
N ILE A 257 -12.09 34.54 -5.91
CA ILE A 257 -13.03 34.26 -4.81
C ILE A 257 -12.76 35.18 -3.62
N ASP A 258 -11.50 35.28 -3.19
CA ASP A 258 -11.03 36.25 -2.19
C ASP A 258 -9.84 37.09 -2.72
N PRO A 259 -10.10 38.32 -3.21
CA PRO A 259 -9.06 39.25 -3.62
C PRO A 259 -8.18 39.80 -2.48
N ALA A 260 -8.55 39.56 -1.20
CA ALA A 260 -7.83 40.00 -0.01
C ALA A 260 -6.91 38.93 0.60
N SER A 261 -6.92 37.69 0.10
CA SER A 261 -6.03 36.63 0.58
C SER A 261 -4.58 36.89 0.16
N ALA A 262 -3.75 37.33 1.12
CA ALA A 262 -2.31 37.47 0.94
C ALA A 262 -1.65 36.12 0.56
N ASP A 263 -2.14 35.01 1.12
CA ASP A 263 -1.66 33.65 0.81
C ASP A 263 -1.87 33.28 -0.67
N ALA A 264 -3.03 33.58 -1.24
CA ALA A 264 -3.29 33.30 -2.66
C ALA A 264 -2.39 34.13 -3.58
N HIS A 265 -2.15 35.41 -3.24
CA HIS A 265 -1.21 36.26 -3.99
C HIS A 265 0.24 35.77 -3.88
N VAL A 266 0.74 35.41 -2.69
CA VAL A 266 2.15 34.96 -2.55
C VAL A 266 2.37 33.59 -3.20
N ASN A 267 1.41 32.67 -3.13
CA ASN A 267 1.50 31.37 -3.80
C ASN A 267 1.47 31.52 -5.33
N ARG A 268 0.67 32.46 -5.87
CA ARG A 268 0.72 32.82 -7.30
C ARG A 268 2.06 33.47 -7.68
N SER A 269 2.60 34.34 -6.82
CA SER A 269 3.94 34.91 -7.01
C SER A 269 5.02 33.81 -7.11
N ALA A 270 4.99 32.81 -6.24
CA ALA A 270 5.91 31.67 -6.28
C ALA A 270 5.78 30.86 -7.59
N ALA A 271 4.58 30.69 -8.13
CA ALA A 271 4.39 30.05 -9.44
C ALA A 271 4.87 30.94 -10.62
N TRP A 272 4.71 32.26 -10.56
CA TRP A 272 5.31 33.19 -11.54
C TRP A 272 6.84 33.18 -11.50
N ILE A 273 7.45 33.01 -10.31
CA ILE A 273 8.90 32.78 -10.14
C ILE A 273 9.32 31.48 -10.84
N GLY A 274 8.57 30.39 -10.67
CA GLY A 274 8.79 29.13 -11.39
C GLY A 274 8.64 29.23 -12.91
N LYS A 275 7.87 30.20 -13.41
CA LYS A 275 7.69 30.54 -14.84
C LYS A 275 8.67 31.59 -15.37
N GLU A 276 9.59 32.09 -14.56
CA GLU A 276 10.49 33.22 -14.88
C GLU A 276 9.77 34.56 -15.22
N ASP A 277 8.46 34.72 -14.94
CA ASP A 277 7.78 36.01 -15.05
C ASP A 277 7.99 36.82 -13.77
N TRP A 278 9.21 37.34 -13.63
CA TRP A 278 9.64 38.18 -12.52
C TRP A 278 8.87 39.51 -12.43
N VAL A 279 8.05 39.88 -13.42
CA VAL A 279 7.25 41.11 -13.39
C VAL A 279 5.93 40.85 -12.66
N ARG A 280 5.24 39.76 -13.00
CA ARG A 280 4.02 39.34 -12.30
C ARG A 280 4.32 38.86 -10.88
N ALA A 281 5.40 38.10 -10.69
CA ALA A 281 5.84 37.70 -9.35
C ALA A 281 5.98 38.88 -8.38
N ILE A 282 6.67 39.95 -8.81
CA ILE A 282 6.86 41.15 -7.98
C ILE A 282 5.54 41.90 -7.77
N ALA A 283 4.63 41.92 -8.75
CA ALA A 283 3.31 42.54 -8.59
C ALA A 283 2.45 41.81 -7.55
N ASP A 284 2.39 40.47 -7.63
CA ASP A 284 1.64 39.64 -6.68
C ASP A 284 2.25 39.67 -5.27
N ALA A 285 3.59 39.58 -5.14
CA ALA A 285 4.25 39.68 -3.84
C ALA A 285 4.11 41.08 -3.22
N ASN A 286 4.11 42.15 -4.04
CA ASN A 286 3.74 43.49 -3.56
C ASN A 286 2.31 43.52 -3.03
N LYS A 287 1.36 42.82 -3.67
CA LYS A 287 -0.03 42.80 -3.22
C LYS A 287 -0.21 42.00 -1.94
N ALA A 288 0.48 40.86 -1.80
CA ALA A 288 0.53 40.12 -0.53
C ALA A 288 1.03 41.00 0.63
N ILE A 289 2.13 41.75 0.43
CA ILE A 289 2.70 42.67 1.44
C ILE A 289 1.81 43.90 1.70
N GLU A 290 1.00 44.34 0.73
CA GLU A 290 0.00 45.41 0.92
C GLU A 290 -1.18 44.94 1.79
N LEU A 291 -1.53 43.66 1.71
CA LEU A 291 -2.62 43.02 2.45
C LEU A 291 -2.17 42.60 3.86
N ASP A 292 -1.00 41.97 3.99
CA ASP A 292 -0.33 41.71 5.27
C ASP A 292 1.16 42.11 5.22
N ALA A 293 1.47 43.23 5.89
CA ALA A 293 2.83 43.73 6.03
C ALA A 293 3.71 42.90 7.02
N GLY A 294 3.13 41.89 7.67
CA GLY A 294 3.83 40.89 8.49
C GLY A 294 4.19 39.60 7.75
N MET A 295 3.70 39.38 6.53
CA MET A 295 3.85 38.10 5.82
C MET A 295 5.29 37.87 5.32
N VAL A 296 6.03 37.03 6.06
CA VAL A 296 7.44 36.66 5.77
C VAL A 296 7.61 36.14 4.34
N ASP A 297 6.74 35.22 3.89
CA ASP A 297 6.78 34.64 2.55
C ASP A 297 6.59 35.67 1.43
N GLY A 298 5.84 36.75 1.68
CA GLY A 298 5.64 37.85 0.74
C GLY A 298 6.96 38.56 0.43
N TYR A 299 7.70 38.93 1.48
CA TYR A 299 9.03 39.51 1.35
C TYR A 299 10.02 38.51 0.75
N TYR A 300 10.00 37.24 1.17
CA TYR A 300 10.87 36.20 0.61
C TYR A 300 10.65 36.01 -0.89
N ALA A 301 9.40 35.86 -1.35
CA ALA A 301 9.06 35.72 -2.76
C ALA A 301 9.49 36.96 -3.57
N ARG A 302 9.24 38.18 -3.06
CA ARG A 302 9.69 39.40 -3.72
C ARG A 302 11.22 39.49 -3.82
N GLY A 303 11.93 39.10 -2.76
CA GLY A 303 13.39 39.04 -2.72
C GLY A 303 13.96 38.06 -3.74
N VAL A 304 13.41 36.86 -3.86
CA VAL A 304 13.77 35.87 -4.89
C VAL A 304 13.51 36.43 -6.30
N ALA A 305 12.36 37.07 -6.53
CA ALA A 305 12.05 37.67 -7.83
C ALA A 305 12.96 38.87 -8.18
N TRP A 306 13.47 39.63 -7.21
CA TRP A 306 14.52 40.63 -7.45
C TRP A 306 15.89 40.00 -7.73
N ALA A 307 16.25 38.92 -7.03
CA ALA A 307 17.50 38.19 -7.24
C ALA A 307 17.58 37.62 -8.66
N SER A 308 16.50 37.01 -9.16
CA SER A 308 16.42 36.50 -10.54
C SER A 308 16.49 37.60 -11.61
N LYS A 309 16.15 38.85 -11.25
CA LYS A 309 16.34 40.04 -12.11
C LYS A 309 17.73 40.67 -11.97
N ASN A 310 18.63 40.07 -11.20
CA ASN A 310 19.93 40.60 -10.81
C ASN A 310 19.84 42.01 -10.18
N ASN A 311 18.85 42.20 -9.29
CA ASN A 311 18.72 43.38 -8.45
C ASN A 311 19.00 43.03 -6.98
N ASP A 312 20.25 42.64 -6.75
CA ASP A 312 20.71 42.00 -5.52
C ASP A 312 20.54 42.91 -4.29
N ASP A 313 20.65 44.24 -4.46
CA ASP A 313 20.38 45.23 -3.41
C ASP A 313 18.94 45.15 -2.87
N ARG A 314 17.95 45.01 -3.77
CA ARG A 314 16.54 44.85 -3.36
C ARG A 314 16.26 43.45 -2.83
N ALA A 315 16.91 42.43 -3.36
CA ALA A 315 16.83 41.08 -2.84
C ALA A 315 17.33 41.02 -1.39
N VAL A 316 18.50 41.59 -1.10
CA VAL A 316 19.05 41.70 0.27
C VAL A 316 18.10 42.47 1.18
N ALA A 317 17.55 43.62 0.75
CA ALA A 317 16.62 44.40 1.56
C ALA A 317 15.31 43.66 1.89
N ASP A 318 14.78 42.87 0.95
CA ASP A 318 13.59 42.05 1.18
C ASP A 318 13.91 40.83 2.08
N PHE A 319 15.07 40.18 1.93
CA PHE A 319 15.50 39.11 2.84
C PHE A 319 15.86 39.62 4.24
N ASP A 320 16.45 40.81 4.36
CA ASP A 320 16.65 41.51 5.64
C ASP A 320 15.31 41.71 6.35
N LYS A 321 14.26 42.11 5.61
CA LYS A 321 12.92 42.31 6.19
C LYS A 321 12.24 40.98 6.57
N ALA A 322 12.38 39.94 5.75
CA ALA A 322 11.91 38.60 6.11
C ALA A 322 12.56 38.09 7.42
N ILE A 323 13.87 38.32 7.59
CA ILE A 323 14.64 37.95 8.80
C ILE A 323 14.30 38.84 10.01
N GLU A 324 13.92 40.11 9.79
CA GLU A 324 13.41 41.00 10.85
C GLU A 324 12.06 40.53 11.41
N LEU A 325 11.19 39.99 10.53
CA LEU A 325 9.87 39.46 10.86
C LEU A 325 9.97 38.06 11.50
N ASP A 326 10.71 37.13 10.89
CA ASP A 326 11.06 35.84 11.47
C ASP A 326 12.55 35.51 11.33
N ALA A 327 13.29 35.66 12.42
CA ALA A 327 14.70 35.31 12.50
C ALA A 327 14.98 33.80 12.50
N THR A 328 13.95 32.94 12.44
CA THR A 328 14.06 31.48 12.38
C THR A 328 13.86 30.88 10.98
N ASP A 329 13.43 31.66 9.97
CA ASP A 329 13.32 31.16 8.60
C ASP A 329 14.70 30.97 7.94
N ALA A 330 15.19 29.72 7.98
CA ALA A 330 16.43 29.30 7.34
C ALA A 330 16.52 29.66 5.84
N ARG A 331 15.38 29.74 5.13
CA ARG A 331 15.34 30.06 3.68
C ARG A 331 15.81 31.49 3.45
N ALA A 332 15.31 32.45 4.24
CA ALA A 332 15.67 33.86 4.10
C ALA A 332 17.15 34.11 4.43
N TRP A 333 17.69 33.47 5.48
CA TRP A 333 19.12 33.51 5.79
C TRP A 333 19.97 32.94 4.65
N PHE A 334 19.61 31.78 4.10
CA PHE A 334 20.31 31.17 2.97
C PHE A 334 20.26 32.06 1.72
N ALA A 335 19.09 32.56 1.34
CA ALA A 335 18.92 33.41 0.17
C ALA A 335 19.69 34.74 0.29
N ARG A 336 19.74 35.35 1.48
CA ARG A 336 20.59 36.53 1.74
C ARG A 336 22.08 36.21 1.62
N SER A 337 22.52 35.03 2.08
CA SER A 337 23.92 34.62 1.95
C SER A 337 24.38 34.53 0.48
N LEU A 338 23.51 34.03 -0.41
CA LEU A 338 23.79 33.93 -1.84
C LEU A 338 23.92 35.32 -2.48
N MET A 339 23.09 36.29 -2.08
CA MET A 339 23.18 37.66 -2.58
C MET A 339 24.42 38.40 -2.05
N ARG A 340 24.75 38.23 -0.76
CA ARG A 340 25.99 38.79 -0.18
C ARG A 340 27.24 38.23 -0.86
N ALA A 341 27.26 36.92 -1.16
CA ALA A 341 28.35 36.29 -1.91
C ALA A 341 28.49 36.87 -3.34
N ARG A 342 27.38 37.06 -4.07
CA ARG A 342 27.35 37.72 -5.39
C ARG A 342 27.86 39.17 -5.34
N ASN A 343 27.51 39.91 -4.29
CA ASN A 343 27.97 41.27 -4.04
C ASN A 343 29.41 41.36 -3.45
N GLY A 344 30.09 40.23 -3.22
CA GLY A 344 31.45 40.17 -2.71
C GLY A 344 31.61 40.28 -1.19
N ASP A 345 30.52 40.36 -0.43
CA ASP A 345 30.52 40.27 1.04
C ASP A 345 30.61 38.80 1.47
N THR A 346 31.80 38.22 1.33
CA THR A 346 32.07 36.83 1.71
C THR A 346 31.90 36.59 3.21
N ALA A 347 32.24 37.57 4.05
CA ALA A 347 32.13 37.44 5.51
C ALA A 347 30.66 37.42 5.98
N GLY A 348 29.83 38.35 5.50
CA GLY A 348 28.39 38.36 5.78
C GLY A 348 27.68 37.17 5.16
N ALA A 349 28.09 36.70 3.97
CA ALA A 349 27.60 35.47 3.39
C ALA A 349 27.90 34.24 4.26
N SER A 350 29.15 34.03 4.68
CA SER A 350 29.51 32.88 5.54
C SER A 350 28.90 32.95 6.95
N ALA A 351 28.56 34.13 7.46
CA ALA A 351 27.80 34.29 8.70
C ALA A 351 26.32 33.88 8.52
N ASP A 352 25.66 34.36 7.47
CA ASP A 352 24.27 34.04 7.15
C ASP A 352 24.09 32.56 6.78
N CYS A 353 25.02 32.01 6.01
CA CYS A 353 25.07 30.60 5.61
C CYS A 353 25.10 29.66 6.83
N ARG A 354 26.00 29.92 7.80
CA ARG A 354 26.04 29.16 9.07
C ARG A 354 24.76 29.32 9.88
N LYS A 355 24.15 30.52 9.88
CA LYS A 355 22.90 30.76 10.57
C LYS A 355 21.74 29.98 9.94
N ALA A 356 21.69 29.83 8.62
CA ALA A 356 20.74 28.98 7.92
C ALA A 356 20.94 27.49 8.28
N ILE A 357 22.17 26.98 8.22
CA ILE A 357 22.49 25.58 8.59
C ILE A 357 22.08 25.31 10.06
N ALA A 358 22.34 26.23 10.98
CA ALA A 358 21.97 26.10 12.38
C ALA A 358 20.45 26.18 12.66
N LEU A 359 19.63 26.51 11.65
CA LEU A 359 18.17 26.56 11.73
C LEU A 359 17.52 25.35 11.03
N ASP A 360 17.99 24.98 9.83
CA ASP A 360 17.55 23.75 9.14
C ASP A 360 18.74 23.03 8.45
N PRO A 361 19.42 22.11 9.15
CA PRO A 361 20.55 21.35 8.58
C PRO A 361 20.18 20.45 7.40
N LYS A 362 18.89 20.21 7.12
CA LYS A 362 18.44 19.27 6.08
C LYS A 362 18.11 19.95 4.75
N LYS A 363 17.79 21.25 4.75
CA LYS A 363 17.45 22.00 3.53
C LYS A 363 18.58 22.85 2.96
N THR A 364 19.66 23.08 3.71
CA THR A 364 20.71 24.08 3.37
C THR A 364 21.98 23.48 2.74
N GLY A 365 21.93 22.25 2.21
CA GLY A 365 23.10 21.46 1.78
C GLY A 365 23.91 21.94 0.56
N GLY A 366 23.80 23.22 0.18
CA GLY A 366 24.59 23.85 -0.90
C GLY A 366 25.41 25.05 -0.43
N CYS A 367 25.82 25.05 0.85
CA CYS A 367 26.32 26.23 1.55
C CYS A 367 27.79 26.04 1.98
N ASP A 368 28.72 26.21 1.03
CA ASP A 368 30.16 26.13 1.28
C ASP A 368 30.63 27.30 2.17
N THR A 369 31.05 27.00 3.39
CA THR A 369 31.60 27.99 4.33
C THR A 369 33.12 28.06 4.21
N GLY A 370 33.62 29.17 3.65
CA GLY A 370 35.04 29.50 3.72
C GLY A 370 35.53 29.70 5.17
N PRO A 371 36.85 29.63 5.42
CA PRO A 371 37.41 29.59 6.77
C PRO A 371 37.08 30.84 7.61
N ASP A 372 36.91 30.62 8.91
CA ASP A 372 36.43 31.62 9.86
C ASP A 372 37.41 32.79 10.08
N VAL A 373 36.97 34.00 9.74
CA VAL A 373 37.78 35.24 9.91
C VAL A 373 37.72 35.80 11.34
N ALA A 374 37.18 35.04 12.31
CA ALA A 374 36.76 35.54 13.61
C ALA A 374 37.88 35.64 14.68
N GLU A 375 38.99 34.92 14.54
CA GLU A 375 40.08 34.90 15.54
C GLU A 375 41.37 35.62 15.09
N ALA A 376 41.36 36.30 13.94
CA ALA A 376 42.50 37.05 13.39
C ALA A 376 42.76 38.41 14.09
N ALA A 377 42.64 38.45 15.43
CA ALA A 377 42.63 39.68 16.23
C ALA A 377 43.65 39.71 17.39
N ALA A 378 44.68 38.85 17.38
CA ALA A 378 45.81 38.94 18.31
C ALA A 378 47.13 38.47 17.68
N ALA A 379 48.23 39.07 18.13
CA ALA A 379 49.63 38.63 17.94
C ALA A 379 50.10 38.37 16.50
N ASN A 380 50.41 39.45 15.77
CA ASN A 380 51.29 39.40 14.60
C ASN A 380 52.51 40.30 14.88
N THR A 381 53.65 39.72 15.22
CA THR A 381 54.94 40.43 15.45
C THR A 381 56.13 39.56 15.06
N ASP A 382 57.07 40.19 14.36
CA ASP A 382 58.40 39.73 13.97
C ASP A 382 58.47 38.58 12.93
N ALA A 383 59.54 38.62 12.12
CA ALA A 383 59.62 37.89 10.86
C ALA A 383 61.04 37.36 10.56
N ASP A 384 61.09 36.19 9.92
CA ASP A 384 62.29 35.63 9.29
C ASP A 384 61.95 35.18 7.85
N PRO A 385 62.62 35.71 6.81
CA PRO A 385 62.29 35.44 5.41
C PRO A 385 62.91 34.14 4.84
N THR A 386 63.41 33.21 5.67
CA THR A 386 64.26 32.09 5.20
C THR A 386 63.65 30.67 5.24
N ARG A 387 62.35 30.50 5.53
CA ARG A 387 61.65 29.21 5.41
C ARG A 387 60.51 29.24 4.38
N SER A 388 60.52 28.30 3.45
CA SER A 388 59.45 28.07 2.48
C SER A 388 59.07 26.59 2.42
N SER A 389 57.86 26.25 2.88
CA SER A 389 57.36 24.88 3.12
C SER A 389 58.07 24.19 4.30
N PRO A 390 57.33 23.70 5.32
CA PRO A 390 56.12 22.88 5.13
C PRO A 390 54.78 23.55 5.48
N ASP A 391 54.77 24.76 6.06
CA ASP A 391 53.63 25.30 6.82
C ASP A 391 52.30 25.44 6.05
N LYS A 392 52.36 25.51 4.71
CA LYS A 392 51.18 25.53 3.84
C LYS A 392 50.35 24.24 3.84
N ALA A 393 50.89 23.12 4.33
CA ALA A 393 50.12 21.87 4.48
C ALA A 393 49.29 21.83 5.77
N LEU A 394 49.64 22.64 6.78
CA LEU A 394 49.04 22.57 8.12
C LEU A 394 47.79 23.46 8.32
N GLN A 395 47.44 24.27 7.31
CA GLN A 395 46.36 25.27 7.38
C GLN A 395 45.05 24.80 6.71
N ALA A 396 44.89 23.49 6.49
CA ALA A 396 43.82 22.91 5.67
C ALA A 396 43.02 21.80 6.39
N SER A 397 42.56 22.05 7.62
CA SER A 397 41.67 21.16 8.37
C SER A 397 40.32 21.84 8.63
N PRO A 398 39.17 21.23 8.29
CA PRO A 398 37.85 21.75 8.63
C PRO A 398 37.57 21.75 10.15
N THR A 399 36.47 22.39 10.56
CA THR A 399 36.07 22.53 11.96
C THR A 399 35.68 21.19 12.59
N LEU A 400 36.48 20.70 13.54
CA LEU A 400 36.19 19.50 14.32
C LEU A 400 34.97 19.69 15.24
N ASP A 401 34.09 18.70 15.30
CA ASP A 401 32.89 18.69 16.16
C ASP A 401 33.27 18.62 17.66
N PRO A 402 32.93 19.64 18.49
CA PRO A 402 33.23 19.62 19.92
C PRO A 402 32.50 18.52 20.73
N SER A 403 31.45 17.91 20.16
CA SER A 403 30.70 16.82 20.81
C SER A 403 31.30 15.43 20.56
N ASN A 404 32.20 15.28 19.57
CA ASN A 404 32.87 14.03 19.24
C ASN A 404 34.04 13.76 20.22
N PRO A 405 34.06 12.61 20.95
CA PRO A 405 35.14 12.27 21.88
C PRO A 405 36.55 12.20 21.26
N ALA A 406 36.66 11.99 19.94
CA ALA A 406 37.95 11.95 19.24
C ALA A 406 38.59 13.35 19.07
N THR A 407 37.78 14.41 18.97
CA THR A 407 38.21 15.79 18.66
C THR A 407 39.35 16.30 19.55
N TRP A 408 39.28 16.05 20.86
CA TRP A 408 40.33 16.47 21.80
C TRP A 408 41.69 15.80 21.51
N TYR A 409 41.69 14.52 21.13
CA TYR A 409 42.90 13.76 20.81
C TYR A 409 43.50 14.20 19.47
N ILE A 410 42.66 14.58 18.50
CA ILE A 410 43.12 15.15 17.21
C ILE A 410 43.78 16.52 17.46
N GLN A 411 43.16 17.37 18.29
CA GLN A 411 43.72 18.70 18.63
C GLN A 411 45.07 18.59 19.37
N GLN A 412 45.22 17.65 20.31
CA GLN A 412 46.52 17.42 20.96
C GLN A 412 47.53 16.77 20.01
N GLY A 413 47.12 15.83 19.14
CA GLY A 413 48.02 15.24 18.15
C GLY A 413 48.60 16.27 17.17
N LEU A 414 47.77 17.22 16.72
CA LEU A 414 48.22 18.36 15.90
C LEU A 414 49.20 19.27 16.66
N LYS A 415 48.99 19.45 17.97
CA LYS A 415 49.88 20.25 18.82
C LYS A 415 51.23 19.56 19.04
N ASP A 416 51.23 18.27 19.38
CA ASP A 416 52.45 17.47 19.54
C ASP A 416 53.27 17.46 18.23
N GLN A 417 52.60 17.37 17.07
CA GLN A 417 53.24 17.46 15.75
C GLN A 417 53.86 18.83 15.46
N GLN A 418 53.27 19.93 15.96
CA GLN A 418 53.84 21.28 15.88
C GLN A 418 55.02 21.49 16.84
N GLU A 419 54.97 20.88 18.03
CA GLU A 419 56.05 20.94 19.03
C GLU A 419 57.19 19.94 18.72
N GLY A 420 56.98 19.02 17.77
CA GLY A 420 58.00 18.13 17.20
C GLY A 420 57.94 16.68 17.68
N ASP A 421 57.01 16.32 18.57
CA ASP A 421 56.78 14.93 18.99
C ASP A 421 55.85 14.22 17.99
N VAL A 422 56.38 13.92 16.81
CA VAL A 422 55.66 13.18 15.76
C VAL A 422 55.23 11.76 16.23
N PRO A 423 56.01 11.01 17.03
CA PRO A 423 55.54 9.77 17.65
C PRO A 423 54.35 9.96 18.60
N GLY A 424 54.35 11.01 19.43
CA GLY A 424 53.22 11.40 20.27
C GLY A 424 51.97 11.72 19.45
N ALA A 425 52.13 12.51 18.39
CA ALA A 425 51.07 12.82 17.43
C ALA A 425 50.46 11.55 16.78
N VAL A 426 51.30 10.65 16.25
CA VAL A 426 50.85 9.36 15.66
C VAL A 426 50.10 8.51 16.68
N TYR A 427 50.53 8.48 17.94
CA TYR A 427 49.81 7.79 19.02
C TYR A 427 48.44 8.42 19.29
N LEU A 428 48.35 9.76 19.39
CA LEU A 428 47.11 10.47 19.66
C LEU A 428 46.11 10.37 18.51
N PHE A 429 46.54 10.50 17.25
CA PHE A 429 45.68 10.24 16.09
C PHE A 429 45.24 8.78 16.01
N SER A 430 46.11 7.82 16.34
CA SER A 430 45.72 6.41 16.45
C SER A 430 44.72 6.16 17.58
N TYR A 431 44.76 6.94 18.64
CA TYR A 431 43.78 6.89 19.73
C TYR A 431 42.45 7.54 19.32
N ALA A 432 42.48 8.63 18.55
CA ALA A 432 41.30 9.24 17.93
C ALA A 432 40.58 8.25 16.99
N ILE A 433 41.30 7.60 16.06
CA ILE A 433 40.78 6.52 15.18
C ILE A 433 40.20 5.35 15.98
N LYS A 434 40.75 5.07 17.17
CA LYS A 434 40.26 4.02 18.07
C LYS A 434 38.96 4.39 18.81
N LEU A 435 38.67 5.68 18.97
CA LEU A 435 37.43 6.20 19.52
C LEU A 435 36.36 6.38 18.42
N ASP A 436 36.77 6.83 17.23
CA ASP A 436 35.93 7.10 16.07
C ASP A 436 36.58 6.51 14.80
N PRO A 437 36.25 5.26 14.42
CA PRO A 437 36.92 4.53 13.33
C PRO A 437 36.63 5.01 11.90
N ASP A 438 35.76 6.00 11.72
CA ASP A 438 35.52 6.64 10.42
C ASP A 438 35.90 8.14 10.46
N ASN A 439 36.68 8.57 11.46
CA ASN A 439 37.14 9.95 11.59
C ASN A 439 38.19 10.33 10.54
N VAL A 440 37.76 11.03 9.50
CA VAL A 440 38.58 11.42 8.35
C VAL A 440 39.83 12.20 8.75
N ASP A 441 39.70 13.17 9.66
CA ASP A 441 40.80 14.03 10.09
C ASP A 441 41.86 13.26 10.88
N ALA A 442 41.46 12.25 11.67
CA ALA A 442 42.40 11.42 12.39
C ALA A 442 43.24 10.53 11.45
N TYR A 443 42.64 9.92 10.41
CA TYR A 443 43.39 9.21 9.37
C TYR A 443 44.28 10.15 8.56
N PHE A 444 43.73 11.29 8.11
CA PHE A 444 44.46 12.24 7.28
C PHE A 444 45.70 12.81 7.99
N ASN A 445 45.55 13.29 9.22
CA ASN A 445 46.68 13.86 9.95
C ASN A 445 47.70 12.79 10.37
N ARG A 446 47.26 11.56 10.70
CA ARG A 446 48.19 10.44 10.91
C ARG A 446 48.97 10.10 9.64
N ALA A 447 48.35 10.14 8.46
CA ALA A 447 49.03 9.84 7.20
C ALA A 447 50.26 10.75 6.97
N PHE A 448 50.13 12.06 7.23
CA PHE A 448 51.26 12.99 7.10
C PHE A 448 52.27 12.89 8.25
N ALA A 449 51.83 12.57 9.47
CA ALA A 449 52.74 12.30 10.58
C ALA A 449 53.59 11.03 10.36
N GLU A 450 53.00 9.95 9.87
CA GLU A 450 53.68 8.71 9.48
C GLU A 450 54.62 8.92 8.28
N ALA A 451 54.20 9.71 7.27
CA ALA A 451 55.07 10.08 6.15
C ALA A 451 56.35 10.81 6.61
N SER A 452 56.23 11.69 7.60
CA SER A 452 57.40 12.38 8.18
C SER A 452 58.32 11.49 9.03
N GLN A 453 57.94 10.22 9.24
CA GLN A 453 58.76 9.17 9.85
C GLN A 453 59.23 8.11 8.83
N ASP A 454 59.14 8.39 7.53
CA ASP A 454 59.43 7.46 6.42
C ASP A 454 58.55 6.18 6.40
N HIS A 455 57.45 6.15 7.16
CA HIS A 455 56.46 5.07 7.18
C HIS A 455 55.50 5.15 5.97
N ASN A 456 56.06 5.35 4.78
CA ASN A 456 55.36 5.76 3.55
C ASN A 456 54.23 4.80 3.13
N TYR A 457 54.31 3.50 3.49
CA TYR A 457 53.22 2.54 3.26
C TYR A 457 52.00 2.76 4.17
N LEU A 458 52.22 3.05 5.46
CA LEU A 458 51.15 3.38 6.40
C LEU A 458 50.54 4.72 6.02
N ALA A 459 51.38 5.72 5.72
CA ALA A 459 50.96 7.00 5.18
C ALA A 459 50.06 6.85 3.94
N ALA A 460 50.50 6.10 2.92
CA ALA A 460 49.71 5.84 1.72
C ALA A 460 48.40 5.08 2.01
N SER A 461 48.36 4.24 3.06
CA SER A 461 47.16 3.50 3.45
C SER A 461 46.14 4.36 4.18
N ASP A 462 46.58 5.20 5.11
CA ASP A 462 45.73 6.14 5.82
C ASP A 462 45.26 7.27 4.90
N CYS A 463 46.08 7.73 3.97
CA CYS A 463 45.65 8.67 2.92
C CYS A 463 44.60 8.05 1.99
N ARG A 464 44.73 6.77 1.60
CA ARG A 464 43.65 6.07 0.88
C ARG A 464 42.37 6.04 1.71
N ARG A 465 42.44 5.71 3.01
CA ARG A 465 41.26 5.66 3.88
C ARG A 465 40.62 7.04 4.08
N ALA A 466 41.42 8.10 4.21
CA ALA A 466 40.92 9.47 4.27
C ALA A 466 40.21 9.88 2.97
N VAL A 467 40.71 9.44 1.80
CA VAL A 467 40.10 9.71 0.49
C VAL A 467 38.85 8.84 0.21
N GLU A 468 38.79 7.61 0.75
CA GLU A 468 37.57 6.78 0.73
C GLU A 468 36.41 7.43 1.50
N LEU A 469 36.73 8.13 2.60
CA LEU A 469 35.76 8.77 3.49
C LEU A 469 35.43 10.22 3.05
N ASP A 470 36.42 10.94 2.50
CA ASP A 470 36.30 12.29 1.97
C ASP A 470 37.08 12.44 0.64
N PRO A 471 36.39 12.30 -0.51
CA PRO A 471 37.01 12.42 -1.82
C PRO A 471 37.70 13.77 -2.11
N GLN A 472 37.39 14.85 -1.39
CA GLN A 472 38.06 16.15 -1.62
C GLN A 472 39.55 16.09 -1.25
N ARG A 473 39.93 15.21 -0.32
CA ARG A 473 41.33 15.05 0.12
C ARG A 473 42.24 14.38 -0.90
N ALA A 474 41.68 13.89 -2.02
CA ALA A 474 42.42 13.23 -3.09
C ALA A 474 43.59 14.07 -3.62
N GLY A 475 43.41 15.40 -3.74
CA GLY A 475 44.46 16.31 -4.19
C GLY A 475 45.66 16.41 -3.24
N ALA A 476 45.42 16.43 -1.92
CA ALA A 476 46.47 16.50 -0.92
C ALA A 476 47.19 15.15 -0.75
N CYS A 477 46.43 14.04 -0.76
CA CYS A 477 46.98 12.69 -0.62
C CYS A 477 47.67 12.14 -1.89
N ALA A 478 47.53 12.80 -3.05
CA ALA A 478 48.03 12.33 -4.34
C ALA A 478 49.53 11.96 -4.33
N ALA A 479 50.37 12.77 -3.68
CA ALA A 479 51.81 12.52 -3.61
C ALA A 479 52.16 11.25 -2.81
N LEU A 480 51.55 11.08 -1.63
CA LEU A 480 51.78 9.91 -0.77
C LEU A 480 51.25 8.61 -1.39
N MET A 481 50.23 8.68 -2.25
CA MET A 481 49.69 7.52 -2.95
C MET A 481 50.47 7.14 -4.22
N ALA A 482 51.34 8.01 -4.74
CA ALA A 482 52.02 7.80 -6.02
C ALA A 482 53.23 6.85 -5.95
N ASP A 483 53.96 6.84 -4.84
CA ASP A 483 55.32 6.25 -4.77
C ASP A 483 55.33 4.71 -4.61
N HIS A 484 54.19 4.11 -4.30
CA HIS A 484 54.06 2.67 -4.03
C HIS A 484 53.75 1.81 -5.28
N GLN A 485 54.54 1.97 -6.35
CA GLN A 485 54.60 1.05 -7.50
C GLN A 485 55.98 0.39 -7.68
N SER A 486 56.50 -0.27 -6.63
CA SER A 486 57.58 -1.25 -6.77
C SER A 486 57.41 -2.40 -5.76
N GLY A 487 57.67 -3.64 -6.19
CA GLY A 487 57.17 -4.85 -5.50
C GLY A 487 58.24 -5.86 -5.10
N GLN A 488 59.11 -5.52 -4.13
CA GLN A 488 60.16 -6.45 -3.64
C GLN A 488 60.37 -6.51 -2.11
N VAL A 489 59.55 -5.84 -1.27
CA VAL A 489 59.75 -5.80 0.21
C VAL A 489 58.70 -6.60 1.01
N ALA A 490 57.60 -7.02 0.38
CA ALA A 490 56.41 -7.55 1.07
C ALA A 490 56.67 -8.66 2.12
N GLY A 491 57.54 -9.63 1.84
CA GLY A 491 57.71 -10.84 2.65
C GLY A 491 58.16 -10.62 4.11
N THR A 492 58.75 -9.47 4.46
CA THR A 492 59.05 -9.10 5.86
C THR A 492 57.96 -8.22 6.48
N GLN A 493 57.18 -7.52 5.67
CA GLN A 493 56.08 -6.65 6.08
C GLN A 493 54.84 -7.46 6.46
N ASP A 494 54.51 -8.49 5.66
CA ASP A 494 53.36 -9.38 5.91
C ASP A 494 53.48 -10.13 7.25
N GLN A 495 54.69 -10.53 7.64
CA GLN A 495 54.94 -11.21 8.93
C GLN A 495 54.75 -10.27 10.14
N ALA A 496 55.15 -9.01 10.03
CA ALA A 496 54.93 -8.01 11.08
C ALA A 496 53.43 -7.66 11.22
N ALA A 497 52.72 -7.53 10.09
CA ALA A 497 51.27 -7.35 10.06
C ALA A 497 50.52 -8.56 10.65
N ALA A 498 50.90 -9.78 10.28
CA ALA A 498 50.33 -11.01 10.81
C ALA A 498 50.46 -11.10 12.34
N LYS A 499 51.64 -10.79 12.89
CA LYS A 499 51.87 -10.80 14.34
C LYS A 499 50.96 -9.80 15.07
N THR A 500 50.87 -8.58 14.55
CA THR A 500 50.01 -7.52 15.12
C THR A 500 48.52 -7.92 15.13
N LEU A 501 48.08 -8.68 14.13
CA LEU A 501 46.74 -9.24 14.06
C LEU A 501 46.51 -10.39 15.06
N VAL A 502 47.51 -11.24 15.32
CA VAL A 502 47.43 -12.26 16.39
C VAL A 502 47.24 -11.61 17.76
N ASP A 503 48.03 -10.58 18.07
CA ASP A 503 47.94 -9.86 19.35
C ASP A 503 46.57 -9.15 19.49
N ARG A 504 46.06 -8.56 18.39
CA ARG A 504 44.72 -7.95 18.34
C ARG A 504 43.59 -8.98 18.52
N ALA A 505 43.70 -10.14 17.87
CA ALA A 505 42.75 -11.22 17.97
C ALA A 505 42.65 -11.78 19.41
N GLY A 506 43.80 -11.99 20.07
CA GLY A 506 43.85 -12.41 21.47
C GLY A 506 43.17 -11.40 22.41
N ALA A 507 43.43 -10.10 22.22
CA ALA A 507 42.79 -9.04 23.00
C ALA A 507 41.27 -8.92 22.74
N ARG A 508 40.80 -9.22 21.52
CA ARG A 508 39.36 -9.29 21.19
C ARG A 508 38.69 -10.50 21.82
N LEU A 509 39.29 -11.69 21.72
CA LEU A 509 38.77 -12.94 22.27
C LEU A 509 38.51 -12.84 23.79
N ALA A 510 39.38 -12.12 24.50
CA ALA A 510 39.28 -11.92 25.95
C ALA A 510 38.21 -10.90 26.41
N LYS A 511 37.57 -10.14 25.49
CA LYS A 511 36.73 -8.99 25.89
C LYS A 511 35.48 -8.72 25.04
N TYR A 512 35.45 -9.09 23.76
CA TYR A 512 34.42 -8.64 22.81
C TYR A 512 33.73 -9.77 22.02
N GLY A 513 34.03 -11.04 22.32
CA GLY A 513 33.40 -12.19 21.68
C GLY A 513 34.26 -12.86 20.60
N VAL A 514 33.78 -14.02 20.13
CA VAL A 514 34.62 -14.99 19.40
C VAL A 514 34.78 -14.65 17.92
N ASP A 515 33.70 -14.27 17.22
CA ASP A 515 33.71 -14.12 15.76
C ASP A 515 34.63 -12.98 15.28
N GLY A 516 34.68 -11.86 16.00
CA GLY A 516 35.61 -10.76 15.72
C GLY A 516 37.09 -11.09 15.98
N ALA A 517 37.38 -12.15 16.73
CA ALA A 517 38.73 -12.68 16.91
C ALA A 517 39.10 -13.72 15.84
N LEU A 518 38.14 -14.58 15.44
CA LEU A 518 38.31 -15.54 14.34
C LEU A 518 38.76 -14.84 13.05
N LEU A 519 38.08 -13.75 12.66
CA LEU A 519 38.43 -12.96 11.47
C LEU A 519 39.85 -12.38 11.50
N ASP A 520 40.33 -11.97 12.67
CA ASP A 520 41.70 -11.45 12.83
C ASP A 520 42.75 -12.57 12.76
N PHE A 521 42.47 -13.75 13.33
CA PHE A 521 43.34 -14.93 13.19
C PHE A 521 43.35 -15.46 11.74
N ASP A 522 42.20 -15.52 11.07
CA ASP A 522 42.09 -15.86 9.64
C ASP A 522 42.91 -14.89 8.79
N LYS A 523 42.83 -13.57 9.07
CA LYS A 523 43.63 -12.58 8.36
C LYS A 523 45.12 -12.72 8.67
N ALA A 524 45.52 -13.00 9.91
CA ALA A 524 46.92 -13.28 10.27
C ALA A 524 47.48 -14.50 9.52
N ILE A 525 46.73 -15.60 9.46
CA ILE A 525 47.08 -16.82 8.71
C ILE A 525 47.15 -16.53 7.20
N SER A 526 46.33 -15.62 6.67
CA SER A 526 46.40 -15.23 5.25
C SER A 526 47.67 -14.44 4.88
N LEU A 527 48.34 -13.84 5.86
CA LEU A 527 49.54 -13.01 5.68
C LEU A 527 50.84 -13.78 6.04
N ASP A 528 50.82 -14.56 7.12
CA ASP A 528 51.86 -15.57 7.40
C ASP A 528 51.25 -16.97 7.59
N PRO A 529 51.15 -17.78 6.51
CA PRO A 529 50.66 -19.15 6.56
C PRO A 529 51.53 -20.13 7.38
N LYS A 530 52.64 -19.68 7.97
CA LYS A 530 53.50 -20.48 8.88
C LYS A 530 53.38 -20.03 10.35
N ASN A 531 52.57 -19.04 10.65
CA ASN A 531 52.38 -18.52 12.01
C ASN A 531 51.58 -19.50 12.88
N ALA A 532 52.28 -20.40 13.59
CA ALA A 532 51.69 -21.40 14.47
C ALA A 532 50.80 -20.81 15.58
N ASP A 533 51.12 -19.60 16.06
CA ASP A 533 50.37 -18.94 17.12
C ASP A 533 49.02 -18.40 16.63
N ALA A 534 48.92 -18.02 15.35
CA ALA A 534 47.66 -17.66 14.71
C ALA A 534 46.72 -18.88 14.59
N PHE A 535 47.25 -20.05 14.20
CA PHE A 535 46.49 -21.31 14.17
C PHE A 535 46.06 -21.74 15.58
N LEU A 536 46.96 -21.67 16.57
CA LEU A 536 46.64 -22.01 17.97
C LEU A 536 45.59 -21.05 18.57
N GLY A 537 45.65 -19.77 18.23
CA GLY A 537 44.63 -18.77 18.60
C GLY A 537 43.27 -19.05 17.96
N ARG A 538 43.24 -19.35 16.65
CA ARG A 538 42.01 -19.74 15.93
C ARG A 538 41.41 -21.03 16.48
N SER A 539 42.23 -22.02 16.81
CA SER A 539 41.80 -23.26 17.46
C SER A 539 41.02 -22.96 18.74
N ARG A 540 41.59 -22.18 19.65
CA ARG A 540 40.96 -21.83 20.94
C ARG A 540 39.66 -21.04 20.76
N ALA A 541 39.62 -20.13 19.78
CA ALA A 541 38.41 -19.40 19.41
C ALA A 541 37.32 -20.35 18.88
N ARG A 542 37.67 -21.30 18.00
CA ARG A 542 36.75 -22.34 17.50
C ARG A 542 36.23 -23.24 18.63
N THR A 543 37.08 -23.65 19.59
CA THR A 543 36.64 -24.39 20.78
C THR A 543 35.57 -23.63 21.57
N LEU A 544 35.77 -22.32 21.78
CA LEU A 544 34.79 -21.45 22.48
C LEU A 544 33.48 -21.26 21.70
N LYS A 545 33.48 -21.49 20.39
CA LYS A 545 32.29 -21.48 19.53
C LYS A 545 31.61 -22.86 19.41
N GLY A 546 32.22 -23.91 19.95
CA GLY A 546 31.76 -25.30 19.82
C GLY A 546 32.17 -25.99 18.51
N GLU A 547 33.02 -25.37 17.68
CA GLU A 547 33.51 -25.89 16.40
C GLU A 547 34.62 -26.94 16.59
N GLN A 548 34.38 -27.96 17.42
CA GLN A 548 35.39 -28.91 17.92
C GLN A 548 36.26 -29.56 16.83
N ALA A 549 35.66 -29.98 15.71
CA ALA A 549 36.39 -30.60 14.60
C ALA A 549 37.40 -29.64 13.94
N GLY A 550 37.00 -28.36 13.75
CA GLY A 550 37.86 -27.32 13.18
C GLY A 550 38.94 -26.86 14.16
N ALA A 551 38.62 -26.80 15.45
CA ALA A 551 39.61 -26.56 16.50
C ALA A 551 40.69 -27.67 16.52
N ALA A 552 40.29 -28.94 16.49
CA ALA A 552 41.22 -30.07 16.45
C ALA A 552 42.06 -30.13 15.16
N GLU A 553 41.62 -29.53 14.05
CA GLU A 553 42.43 -29.35 12.84
C GLU A 553 43.44 -28.21 12.97
N ASP A 554 43.02 -27.05 13.47
CA ASP A 554 43.91 -25.91 13.71
C ASP A 554 45.00 -26.23 14.74
N CYS A 555 44.69 -26.96 15.81
CA CYS A 555 45.69 -27.37 16.81
C CYS A 555 46.70 -28.39 16.23
N ARG A 556 46.26 -29.36 15.41
CA ARG A 556 47.18 -30.23 14.65
C ARG A 556 48.09 -29.42 13.75
N ARG A 557 47.54 -28.43 13.03
CA ARG A 557 48.33 -27.59 12.12
C ARG A 557 49.33 -26.68 12.85
N ALA A 558 48.98 -26.17 14.03
CA ALA A 558 49.91 -25.44 14.89
C ALA A 558 51.09 -26.32 15.33
N ILE A 559 50.84 -27.58 15.71
CA ILE A 559 51.87 -28.55 16.13
C ILE A 559 52.76 -29.01 14.97
N GLU A 560 52.22 -29.11 13.75
CA GLU A 560 53.02 -29.35 12.53
C GLU A 560 54.00 -28.22 12.22
N LEU A 561 53.58 -26.96 12.48
CA LEU A 561 54.39 -25.76 12.23
C LEU A 561 55.40 -25.49 13.36
N ASP A 562 55.01 -25.68 14.62
CA ASP A 562 55.89 -25.59 15.79
C ASP A 562 55.59 -26.71 16.81
N ARG A 563 56.47 -27.70 16.85
CA ARG A 563 56.38 -28.85 17.77
C ARG A 563 56.53 -28.47 19.26
N THR A 564 57.00 -27.28 19.60
CA THR A 564 57.01 -26.81 21.00
C THR A 564 55.61 -26.50 21.52
N ARG A 565 54.63 -26.29 20.63
CA ARG A 565 53.21 -26.06 20.98
C ARG A 565 52.44 -27.33 21.36
N LEU A 566 53.06 -28.52 21.37
CA LEU A 566 52.41 -29.81 21.66
C LEU A 566 51.50 -29.76 22.90
N GLY A 567 52.06 -29.36 24.05
CA GLY A 567 51.32 -29.23 25.32
C GLY A 567 50.37 -28.03 25.42
N SER A 568 50.26 -27.19 24.38
CA SER A 568 49.34 -26.04 24.35
C SER A 568 47.93 -26.39 23.84
N CYS A 569 47.73 -27.64 23.40
CA CYS A 569 46.47 -28.20 22.87
C CYS A 569 45.84 -29.26 23.81
N GLU A 570 46.56 -29.75 24.82
CA GLU A 570 46.18 -30.96 25.59
C GLU A 570 44.96 -30.77 26.53
N GLU A 571 44.58 -29.52 26.86
CA GLU A 571 43.38 -29.23 27.67
C GLU A 571 42.06 -29.27 26.88
N GLN A 572 42.06 -29.44 25.55
CA GLN A 572 40.89 -29.12 24.71
C GLN A 572 40.25 -30.28 23.94
N VAL A 573 40.74 -31.53 24.02
CA VAL A 573 40.10 -32.68 23.34
C VAL A 573 40.05 -33.92 24.23
N ALA A 574 38.86 -34.17 24.78
CA ALA A 574 38.42 -35.48 25.25
C ALA A 574 37.15 -35.90 24.48
N ASP A 575 36.90 -37.20 24.37
CA ASP A 575 35.62 -37.73 23.90
C ASP A 575 34.50 -37.59 24.96
N ASP A 576 33.25 -37.90 24.60
CA ASP A 576 32.08 -37.77 25.50
C ASP A 576 32.18 -38.64 26.78
N ASP A 577 33.06 -39.64 26.80
CA ASP A 577 33.39 -40.49 27.97
C ASP A 577 34.65 -40.00 28.74
N GLY A 578 35.21 -38.85 28.37
CA GLY A 578 36.26 -38.14 29.11
C GLY A 578 37.68 -38.68 28.91
N ARG A 579 38.02 -39.25 27.73
CA ARG A 579 39.34 -39.81 27.45
C ARG A 579 40.08 -39.09 26.32
N PRO A 580 41.43 -38.97 26.38
CA PRO A 580 42.23 -38.36 25.33
C PRO A 580 42.34 -39.27 24.10
N VAL A 581 41.97 -38.75 22.93
CA VAL A 581 41.96 -39.48 21.66
C VAL A 581 43.36 -39.49 21.02
N GLN A 582 43.87 -40.67 20.64
CA GLN A 582 45.14 -40.79 19.91
C GLN A 582 44.94 -40.60 18.39
N VAL A 583 45.87 -39.87 17.75
CA VAL A 583 45.82 -39.52 16.32
C VAL A 583 46.58 -40.57 15.47
N PRO A 584 45.99 -41.11 14.38
CA PRO A 584 46.68 -42.02 13.46
C PRO A 584 47.62 -41.32 12.46
N ASP A 585 48.62 -42.05 11.97
CA ASP A 585 49.70 -41.56 11.09
C ASP A 585 49.28 -41.50 9.59
N PRO A 586 49.56 -40.42 8.84
CA PRO A 586 49.00 -40.21 7.50
C PRO A 586 49.80 -40.91 6.39
N GLY A 587 49.53 -42.21 6.15
CA GLY A 587 50.38 -43.05 5.30
C GLY A 587 49.69 -44.13 4.43
N GLN A 588 48.58 -43.84 3.72
CA GLN A 588 48.07 -44.74 2.66
C GLN A 588 47.13 -44.06 1.65
N THR A 589 47.20 -44.48 0.36
CA THR A 589 46.34 -44.02 -0.75
C THR A 589 46.10 -45.15 -1.77
N GLN A 590 45.20 -44.93 -2.75
CA GLN A 590 44.77 -45.85 -3.84
C GLN A 590 43.81 -46.97 -3.37
N ALA A 591 42.96 -47.61 -4.19
CA ALA A 591 42.75 -47.60 -5.66
C ALA A 591 41.21 -47.69 -5.96
N ALA A 592 40.59 -46.95 -6.89
CA ALA A 592 40.57 -47.07 -8.37
C ALA A 592 39.73 -48.23 -8.97
N ALA A 593 38.68 -47.89 -9.73
CA ALA A 593 37.96 -48.72 -10.73
C ALA A 593 37.11 -47.81 -11.66
N ALA A 594 36.69 -48.28 -12.85
CA ALA A 594 36.18 -47.39 -13.91
C ALA A 594 34.90 -47.86 -14.65
N ALA A 595 34.15 -46.85 -15.13
CA ALA A 595 33.28 -46.80 -16.32
C ALA A 595 32.26 -47.93 -16.64
N SER A 596 30.97 -47.62 -16.48
CA SER A 596 29.94 -47.90 -17.49
C SER A 596 28.71 -46.97 -17.32
N ASN A 597 28.03 -46.65 -18.41
CA ASN A 597 26.76 -45.88 -18.44
C ASN A 597 25.76 -46.73 -19.25
N PRO A 598 24.48 -46.85 -18.83
CA PRO A 598 23.52 -45.80 -19.20
C PRO A 598 22.53 -45.39 -18.08
N GLN A 599 22.22 -44.09 -18.05
CA GLN A 599 20.96 -43.47 -17.57
C GLN A 599 20.18 -44.18 -16.45
N THR A 600 20.50 -43.85 -15.20
CA THR A 600 19.47 -43.68 -14.16
C THR A 600 19.69 -42.35 -13.45
N VAL A 601 18.64 -41.53 -13.34
CA VAL A 601 18.72 -40.25 -12.63
C VAL A 601 18.82 -40.51 -11.13
N ARG A 602 19.97 -40.19 -10.53
CA ARG A 602 20.09 -39.96 -9.09
C ARG A 602 19.91 -38.46 -8.82
N PRO A 603 19.01 -38.03 -7.92
CA PRO A 603 18.91 -36.63 -7.53
C PRO A 603 20.24 -36.15 -6.93
N ASN A 604 20.75 -35.01 -7.40
CA ASN A 604 21.94 -34.40 -6.82
C ASN A 604 21.56 -33.57 -5.59
N LEU A 605 21.78 -34.12 -4.40
CA LEU A 605 21.37 -33.56 -3.09
C LEU A 605 22.22 -32.38 -2.60
N MET A 606 22.78 -31.58 -3.52
CA MET A 606 23.62 -30.40 -3.23
C MET A 606 23.05 -29.09 -3.82
N ALA A 607 21.79 -29.09 -4.26
CA ALA A 607 21.20 -28.01 -5.08
C ALA A 607 20.02 -27.26 -4.41
N THR A 608 19.84 -27.38 -3.09
CA THR A 608 18.62 -26.94 -2.39
C THR A 608 18.78 -25.68 -1.53
N ASP A 609 19.98 -25.38 -1.01
CA ASP A 609 20.13 -24.48 0.17
C ASP A 609 20.97 -23.21 -0.12
N ASP A 610 20.60 -22.05 0.47
CA ASP A 610 21.34 -20.77 0.39
C ASP A 610 22.53 -20.72 1.37
N THR A 611 23.41 -21.73 1.32
CA THR A 611 24.54 -21.84 2.25
C THR A 611 25.83 -21.21 1.72
N LEU A 612 26.68 -20.75 2.64
CA LEU A 612 28.07 -20.35 2.32
C LEU A 612 28.83 -21.47 1.60
N ALA A 613 28.65 -22.73 2.02
CA ALA A 613 29.25 -23.88 1.36
C ALA A 613 28.80 -24.01 -0.11
N ALA A 614 27.51 -23.89 -0.40
CA ALA A 614 27.00 -23.91 -1.78
C ALA A 614 27.55 -22.73 -2.61
N LYS A 615 27.59 -21.52 -2.04
CA LYS A 615 28.19 -20.33 -2.68
C LYS A 615 29.66 -20.55 -3.05
N THR A 616 30.46 -21.09 -2.12
CA THR A 616 31.89 -21.39 -2.33
C THR A 616 32.15 -22.59 -3.26
N MET A 617 31.21 -23.54 -3.37
CA MET A 617 31.34 -24.69 -4.29
C MET A 617 30.90 -24.37 -5.73
N GLU A 618 29.99 -23.42 -5.92
CA GLU A 618 29.43 -23.08 -7.23
C GLU A 618 30.20 -21.96 -7.95
N THR A 619 30.70 -21.00 -7.17
CA THR A 619 31.43 -19.83 -7.64
C THR A 619 32.91 -20.17 -7.89
N LYS A 620 33.45 -19.82 -9.05
CA LYS A 620 34.78 -20.24 -9.53
C LYS A 620 35.78 -19.09 -9.49
N ASP A 621 35.36 -17.86 -9.78
CA ASP A 621 36.16 -16.65 -9.60
C ASP A 621 36.08 -16.18 -8.15
N ARG A 622 37.24 -16.05 -7.48
CA ARG A 622 37.34 -15.51 -6.12
C ARG A 622 36.68 -14.13 -6.00
N ARG A 623 36.76 -13.29 -7.04
CA ARG A 623 36.16 -11.94 -7.07
C ARG A 623 34.63 -12.00 -7.13
N ALA A 624 34.08 -13.00 -7.83
CA ALA A 624 32.64 -13.23 -7.82
C ALA A 624 32.18 -13.73 -6.44
N LEU A 625 32.96 -14.57 -5.76
CA LEU A 625 32.64 -15.01 -4.39
C LEU A 625 32.73 -13.84 -3.39
N GLU A 626 33.77 -13.01 -3.49
CA GLU A 626 33.92 -11.79 -2.70
C GLU A 626 32.78 -10.79 -2.96
N ALA A 627 32.29 -10.69 -4.20
CA ALA A 627 31.14 -9.87 -4.55
C ALA A 627 29.80 -10.44 -4.07
N ILE A 628 29.61 -11.77 -4.03
CA ILE A 628 28.43 -12.40 -3.39
C ILE A 628 28.42 -12.07 -1.89
N LEU A 629 29.55 -12.27 -1.20
CA LEU A 629 29.64 -12.06 0.25
C LEU A 629 29.54 -10.58 0.64
N GLY A 630 30.13 -9.69 -0.16
CA GLY A 630 29.95 -8.24 -0.02
C GLY A 630 28.50 -7.82 -0.32
N GLY A 631 27.86 -8.41 -1.32
CA GLY A 631 26.45 -8.17 -1.65
C GLY A 631 25.50 -8.61 -0.54
N ASP A 632 25.69 -9.80 0.02
CA ASP A 632 24.95 -10.30 1.18
C ASP A 632 25.13 -9.35 2.39
N ALA A 633 26.35 -8.91 2.69
CA ALA A 633 26.61 -7.97 3.77
C ALA A 633 25.96 -6.57 3.54
N TRP A 634 25.98 -6.05 2.31
CA TRP A 634 25.28 -4.80 1.99
C TRP A 634 23.75 -4.94 2.07
N LEU A 635 23.21 -6.11 1.74
CA LEU A 635 21.80 -6.42 1.85
C LEU A 635 21.34 -6.46 3.31
N ASP A 636 22.10 -7.14 4.18
CA ASP A 636 21.83 -7.20 5.62
C ASP A 636 21.97 -5.82 6.30
N MET A 637 22.81 -4.92 5.75
CA MET A 637 22.92 -3.50 6.16
C MET A 637 21.84 -2.58 5.55
N GLY A 638 20.86 -3.12 4.81
CA GLY A 638 19.80 -2.34 4.16
C GLY A 638 20.29 -1.40 3.04
N LYS A 639 21.49 -1.64 2.48
CA LYS A 639 22.09 -0.81 1.41
C LYS A 639 21.86 -1.44 0.04
N TYR A 640 20.58 -1.54 -0.33
CA TYR A 640 20.11 -2.32 -1.49
C TYR A 640 20.82 -1.97 -2.80
N ASP A 641 21.12 -0.70 -3.07
CA ASP A 641 21.82 -0.30 -4.31
C ASP A 641 23.27 -0.81 -4.35
N LYS A 642 23.97 -0.82 -3.20
CA LYS A 642 25.32 -1.40 -3.08
C LYS A 642 25.28 -2.93 -3.19
N ALA A 643 24.24 -3.57 -2.64
CA ALA A 643 24.03 -5.00 -2.80
C ALA A 643 23.78 -5.36 -4.27
N ILE A 644 22.85 -4.66 -4.95
CA ILE A 644 22.57 -4.83 -6.38
C ILE A 644 23.84 -4.67 -7.22
N GLY A 645 24.60 -3.59 -7.02
CA GLY A 645 25.85 -3.37 -7.76
C GLY A 645 26.92 -4.43 -7.49
N ALA A 646 27.00 -4.98 -6.28
CA ALA A 646 27.89 -6.11 -5.98
C ALA A 646 27.44 -7.39 -6.72
N TYR A 647 26.14 -7.71 -6.71
CA TYR A 647 25.61 -8.87 -7.43
C TYR A 647 25.65 -8.69 -8.96
N ASP A 648 25.60 -7.46 -9.49
CA ASP A 648 25.85 -7.18 -10.91
C ASP A 648 27.29 -7.55 -11.32
N VAL A 649 28.28 -7.32 -10.46
CA VAL A 649 29.66 -7.80 -10.68
C VAL A 649 29.73 -9.33 -10.72
N VAL A 650 28.96 -10.03 -9.87
CA VAL A 650 28.85 -11.50 -9.91
C VAL A 650 28.31 -11.96 -11.26
N ILE A 651 27.26 -11.31 -11.78
CA ILE A 651 26.61 -11.66 -13.05
C ILE A 651 27.50 -11.33 -14.26
N VAL A 652 28.33 -10.28 -14.19
CA VAL A 652 29.32 -9.96 -15.23
C VAL A 652 30.49 -10.94 -15.25
N LEU A 653 30.94 -11.42 -14.08
CA LEU A 653 32.02 -12.40 -13.98
C LEU A 653 31.55 -13.84 -14.27
N GLU A 654 30.34 -14.20 -13.85
CA GLU A 654 29.76 -15.54 -13.99
C GLU A 654 28.26 -15.47 -14.36
N PRO A 655 27.90 -15.31 -15.65
CA PRO A 655 26.52 -15.16 -16.13
C PRO A 655 25.56 -16.34 -15.90
N ASP A 656 26.07 -17.47 -15.40
CA ASP A 656 25.31 -18.67 -15.02
C ASP A 656 25.35 -18.96 -13.50
N ASN A 657 25.96 -18.08 -12.69
CA ASN A 657 25.99 -18.25 -11.24
C ASN A 657 24.65 -17.81 -10.63
N ARG A 658 23.90 -18.77 -10.05
CA ARG A 658 22.57 -18.49 -9.52
C ARG A 658 22.56 -17.53 -8.33
N PHE A 659 23.66 -17.43 -7.57
CA PHE A 659 23.71 -16.60 -6.37
C PHE A 659 23.80 -15.10 -6.69
N GLY A 660 24.37 -14.72 -7.83
CA GLY A 660 24.30 -13.34 -8.33
C GLY A 660 22.85 -12.91 -8.56
N TYR A 661 22.10 -13.66 -9.37
CA TYR A 661 20.68 -13.38 -9.62
C TYR A 661 19.83 -13.51 -8.34
N PHE A 662 20.08 -14.50 -7.48
CA PHE A 662 19.29 -14.69 -6.26
C PHE A 662 19.50 -13.56 -5.24
N GLY A 663 20.75 -13.11 -5.07
CA GLY A 663 21.09 -11.95 -4.26
C GLY A 663 20.48 -10.67 -4.80
N ARG A 664 20.62 -10.42 -6.11
CA ARG A 664 20.05 -9.23 -6.77
C ARG A 664 18.53 -9.20 -6.69
N GLY A 665 17.87 -10.36 -6.85
CA GLY A 665 16.44 -10.52 -6.65
C GLY A 665 15.99 -10.24 -5.21
N LYS A 666 16.73 -10.73 -4.20
CA LYS A 666 16.49 -10.40 -2.78
C LYS A 666 16.59 -8.89 -2.53
N ALA A 667 17.64 -8.24 -3.06
CA ALA A 667 17.87 -6.80 -2.89
C ALA A 667 16.83 -5.93 -3.62
N ARG A 668 16.44 -6.31 -4.85
CA ARG A 668 15.36 -5.67 -5.61
C ARG A 668 14.00 -5.80 -4.91
N ALA A 669 13.67 -6.98 -4.38
CA ALA A 669 12.45 -7.18 -3.61
C ALA A 669 12.42 -6.31 -2.34
N ALA A 670 13.55 -6.19 -1.63
CA ALA A 670 13.67 -5.33 -0.46
C ALA A 670 13.62 -3.82 -0.79
N ARG A 671 13.96 -3.44 -2.02
CA ARG A 671 13.80 -2.06 -2.56
C ARG A 671 12.41 -1.77 -3.14
N GLY A 672 11.55 -2.80 -3.29
CA GLY A 672 10.20 -2.69 -3.85
C GLY A 672 10.07 -2.98 -5.36
N ASP A 673 11.16 -3.32 -6.05
CA ASP A 673 11.19 -3.60 -7.49
C ASP A 673 10.68 -5.01 -7.84
N TYR A 674 9.47 -5.36 -7.41
CA TYR A 674 8.96 -6.75 -7.46
C TYR A 674 9.00 -7.36 -8.87
N GLY A 675 8.74 -6.59 -9.92
CA GLY A 675 8.84 -7.08 -11.31
C GLY A 675 10.27 -7.49 -11.71
N GLN A 676 11.28 -6.69 -11.38
CA GLN A 676 12.68 -7.05 -11.65
C GLN A 676 13.18 -8.17 -10.72
N ALA A 677 12.68 -8.22 -9.48
CA ALA A 677 12.98 -9.30 -8.55
C ALA A 677 12.41 -10.66 -9.03
N ILE A 678 11.17 -10.68 -9.54
CA ILE A 678 10.55 -11.87 -10.14
C ILE A 678 11.38 -12.35 -11.34
N ALA A 679 11.79 -11.44 -12.25
CA ALA A 679 12.64 -11.80 -13.39
C ALA A 679 14.02 -12.38 -12.98
N ASP A 680 14.63 -11.85 -11.92
CA ASP A 680 15.86 -12.42 -11.34
C ASP A 680 15.60 -13.83 -10.75
N PHE A 681 14.51 -14.01 -9.99
CA PHE A 681 14.15 -15.34 -9.46
C PHE A 681 13.76 -16.34 -10.55
N ASP A 682 13.15 -15.89 -11.65
CA ASP A 682 12.90 -16.71 -12.84
C ASP A 682 14.21 -17.24 -13.42
N ARG A 683 15.22 -16.38 -13.56
CA ARG A 683 16.57 -16.78 -14.02
C ARG A 683 17.24 -17.75 -13.04
N VAL A 684 17.09 -17.55 -11.73
CA VAL A 684 17.56 -18.51 -10.70
C VAL A 684 16.88 -19.87 -10.87
N ILE A 685 15.57 -19.90 -11.13
CA ILE A 685 14.78 -21.13 -11.29
C ILE A 685 15.10 -21.84 -12.62
N GLN A 686 15.46 -21.10 -13.68
CA GLN A 686 16.02 -21.69 -14.91
C GLN A 686 17.37 -22.39 -14.64
N LEU A 687 18.26 -21.76 -13.85
CA LEU A 687 19.59 -22.28 -13.52
C LEU A 687 19.53 -23.44 -12.51
N ALA A 688 18.60 -23.39 -11.55
CA ALA A 688 18.42 -24.41 -10.52
C ALA A 688 16.94 -24.73 -10.20
N PRO A 689 16.26 -25.57 -11.01
CA PRO A 689 14.83 -25.89 -10.87
C PRO A 689 14.40 -26.64 -9.58
N ASN A 690 15.34 -26.92 -8.68
CA ASN A 690 15.13 -27.57 -7.38
C ASN A 690 15.47 -26.67 -6.18
N PHE A 691 15.88 -25.42 -6.42
CA PHE A 691 16.29 -24.49 -5.37
C PHE A 691 15.06 -23.86 -4.68
N ALA A 692 14.59 -24.50 -3.60
CA ALA A 692 13.34 -24.17 -2.94
C ALA A 692 13.23 -22.70 -2.50
N ALA A 693 14.35 -22.11 -2.06
CA ALA A 693 14.40 -20.71 -1.62
C ALA A 693 14.01 -19.71 -2.72
N ALA A 694 14.35 -19.96 -3.99
CA ALA A 694 13.94 -19.08 -5.08
C ALA A 694 12.43 -19.13 -5.35
N TYR A 695 11.81 -20.30 -5.24
CA TYR A 695 10.35 -20.42 -5.32
C TYR A 695 9.67 -19.70 -4.15
N SER A 696 10.16 -19.83 -2.90
CA SER A 696 9.61 -19.09 -1.76
C SER A 696 9.72 -17.57 -1.93
N ARG A 697 10.86 -17.07 -2.44
CA ARG A 697 11.11 -15.62 -2.60
C ARG A 697 10.35 -15.04 -3.80
N ARG A 698 10.23 -15.77 -4.91
CA ARG A 698 9.36 -15.40 -6.04
C ARG A 698 7.88 -15.42 -5.64
N GLY A 699 7.45 -16.43 -4.89
CA GLY A 699 6.10 -16.53 -4.35
C GLY A 699 5.75 -15.36 -3.45
N LEU A 700 6.63 -14.98 -2.51
CA LEU A 700 6.41 -13.82 -1.65
C LEU A 700 6.35 -12.49 -2.44
N ALA A 701 7.23 -12.28 -3.42
CA ALA A 701 7.19 -11.10 -4.28
C ALA A 701 5.87 -11.02 -5.08
N LYS A 702 5.35 -12.18 -5.53
CA LYS A 702 4.05 -12.29 -6.21
C LYS A 702 2.85 -12.01 -5.30
N VAL A 703 2.89 -12.38 -4.01
CA VAL A 703 1.84 -11.96 -3.06
C VAL A 703 1.77 -10.44 -3.01
N THR A 704 2.93 -9.77 -2.87
CA THR A 704 2.97 -8.30 -2.82
C THR A 704 2.60 -7.64 -4.15
N SER A 705 2.86 -8.29 -5.29
CA SER A 705 2.39 -7.84 -6.61
C SER A 705 1.00 -8.36 -7.00
N ASN A 706 0.22 -8.87 -6.05
CA ASN A 706 -1.16 -9.37 -6.22
C ASN A 706 -1.36 -10.56 -7.20
N ASP A 707 -0.30 -11.29 -7.56
CA ASP A 707 -0.39 -12.59 -8.26
C ASP A 707 -0.56 -13.72 -7.24
N ILE A 708 -1.74 -13.77 -6.60
CA ILE A 708 -2.03 -14.71 -5.51
C ILE A 708 -2.01 -16.18 -5.96
N GLU A 709 -2.44 -16.48 -7.19
CA GLU A 709 -2.45 -17.87 -7.71
C GLU A 709 -1.06 -18.33 -8.15
N GLY A 710 -0.27 -17.47 -8.81
CA GLY A 710 1.13 -17.77 -9.13
C GLY A 710 2.01 -17.80 -7.87
N ALA A 711 1.69 -17.02 -6.84
CA ALA A 711 2.31 -17.12 -5.52
C ALA A 711 2.03 -18.47 -4.87
N LEU A 712 0.76 -18.91 -4.82
CA LEU A 712 0.40 -20.22 -4.26
C LEU A 712 1.13 -21.36 -4.97
N ALA A 713 1.17 -21.36 -6.31
CA ALA A 713 1.90 -22.37 -7.07
C ALA A 713 3.40 -22.43 -6.72
N ASP A 714 4.03 -21.27 -6.52
CA ASP A 714 5.44 -21.18 -6.15
C ASP A 714 5.69 -21.60 -4.69
N CYS A 715 4.88 -21.14 -3.72
CA CYS A 715 5.01 -21.57 -2.33
C CYS A 715 4.76 -23.08 -2.16
N GLU A 716 3.80 -23.67 -2.90
CA GLU A 716 3.56 -25.11 -2.90
C GLU A 716 4.69 -25.90 -3.57
N ARG A 717 5.27 -25.38 -4.66
CA ARG A 717 6.47 -25.97 -5.28
C ARG A 717 7.67 -25.94 -4.33
N ALA A 718 7.87 -24.85 -3.60
CA ALA A 718 8.91 -24.73 -2.57
C ALA A 718 8.73 -25.76 -1.45
N ALA A 719 7.53 -25.87 -0.87
CA ALA A 719 7.23 -26.83 0.21
C ALA A 719 7.26 -28.30 -0.25
N THR A 720 7.12 -28.55 -1.55
CA THR A 720 7.30 -29.88 -2.16
C THR A 720 8.77 -30.21 -2.40
N LEU A 721 9.62 -29.19 -2.64
CA LEU A 721 11.06 -29.34 -2.84
C LEU A 721 11.81 -29.52 -1.51
N ASP A 722 11.50 -28.71 -0.50
CA ASP A 722 11.96 -28.91 0.87
C ASP A 722 10.80 -28.81 1.87
N PRO A 723 10.30 -29.96 2.37
CA PRO A 723 9.31 -30.02 3.44
C PRO A 723 9.79 -29.49 4.81
N LYS A 724 11.05 -29.07 4.94
CA LYS A 724 11.60 -28.39 6.13
C LYS A 724 11.89 -26.90 5.91
N ALA A 725 11.62 -26.34 4.73
CA ALA A 725 11.81 -24.92 4.48
C ALA A 725 10.71 -24.10 5.16
N ARG A 726 10.98 -23.53 6.35
CA ARG A 726 10.07 -22.59 7.03
C ARG A 726 9.54 -21.51 6.08
N ASP A 727 10.43 -20.92 5.28
CA ASP A 727 10.11 -19.92 4.24
C ASP A 727 8.99 -20.37 3.29
N ALA A 728 8.92 -21.65 2.93
CA ALA A 728 7.89 -22.16 2.03
C ALA A 728 6.50 -22.22 2.68
N PHE A 729 6.45 -22.59 3.98
CA PHE A 729 5.20 -22.61 4.74
C PHE A 729 4.75 -21.19 5.14
N TYR A 730 5.69 -20.28 5.42
CA TYR A 730 5.41 -18.86 5.61
C TYR A 730 4.87 -18.20 4.32
N CYS A 731 5.54 -18.41 3.19
CA CYS A 731 5.08 -18.02 1.84
C CYS A 731 3.65 -18.53 1.59
N LYS A 732 3.40 -19.81 1.85
CA LYS A 732 2.07 -20.42 1.68
C LYS A 732 1.03 -19.81 2.63
N GLY A 733 1.42 -19.42 3.84
CA GLY A 733 0.58 -18.67 4.77
C GLY A 733 0.18 -17.31 4.21
N MET A 734 1.15 -16.50 3.78
CA MET A 734 0.94 -15.19 3.16
C MET A 734 0.03 -15.28 1.92
N ALA A 735 0.25 -16.28 1.07
CA ALA A 735 -0.54 -16.47 -0.14
C ALA A 735 -1.99 -16.91 0.13
N TRP A 736 -2.25 -17.76 1.14
CA TRP A 736 -3.64 -18.03 1.57
C TRP A 736 -4.28 -16.85 2.29
N HIS A 737 -3.49 -16.04 3.01
CA HIS A 737 -3.96 -14.85 3.73
C HIS A 737 -4.42 -13.77 2.74
N GLY A 738 -3.61 -13.44 1.74
CA GLY A 738 -3.99 -12.55 0.63
C GLY A 738 -5.15 -13.08 -0.23
N LYS A 739 -5.47 -14.37 -0.15
CA LYS A 739 -6.66 -14.99 -0.77
C LYS A 739 -7.92 -14.92 0.11
N GLY A 740 -7.86 -14.33 1.30
CA GLY A 740 -8.94 -14.32 2.29
C GLY A 740 -9.20 -15.67 2.99
N GLU A 741 -8.40 -16.70 2.69
CA GLU A 741 -8.52 -18.06 3.23
C GLU A 741 -7.76 -18.18 4.58
N ALA A 742 -8.09 -17.28 5.52
CA ALA A 742 -7.38 -17.14 6.80
C ALA A 742 -7.28 -18.44 7.62
N GLY A 743 -8.26 -19.36 7.48
CA GLY A 743 -8.18 -20.70 8.09
C GLY A 743 -7.03 -21.55 7.56
N ARG A 744 -6.73 -21.46 6.26
CA ARG A 744 -5.58 -22.13 5.62
C ARG A 744 -4.27 -21.41 5.91
N ALA A 745 -4.31 -20.08 5.98
CA ALA A 745 -3.16 -19.27 6.39
C ALA A 745 -2.67 -19.66 7.80
N ILE A 746 -3.58 -19.71 8.79
CA ILE A 746 -3.28 -20.16 10.16
C ILE A 746 -2.65 -21.56 10.19
N ALA A 747 -3.14 -22.49 9.36
CA ALA A 747 -2.58 -23.83 9.27
C ALA A 747 -1.15 -23.81 8.69
N ALA A 748 -0.89 -23.05 7.63
CA ALA A 748 0.42 -22.92 7.02
C ALA A 748 1.44 -22.21 7.94
N TYR A 749 1.07 -21.11 8.58
CA TYR A 749 1.93 -20.46 9.59
C TYR A 749 2.20 -21.37 10.80
N SER A 750 1.24 -22.23 11.19
CA SER A 750 1.46 -23.21 12.26
C SER A 750 2.43 -24.32 11.88
N LEU A 751 2.56 -24.65 10.59
CA LEU A 751 3.61 -25.54 10.08
C LEU A 751 4.97 -24.83 10.06
N ALA A 752 5.02 -23.54 9.68
CA ALA A 752 6.24 -22.73 9.77
C ALA A 752 6.78 -22.66 11.21
N ILE A 753 5.93 -22.35 12.19
CA ILE A 753 6.26 -22.36 13.64
C ILE A 753 6.64 -23.76 14.13
N GLY A 754 6.06 -24.82 13.54
CA GLY A 754 6.42 -26.21 13.84
C GLY A 754 7.79 -26.64 13.30
N ILE A 755 8.35 -25.88 12.37
CA ILE A 755 9.71 -26.06 11.82
C ILE A 755 10.71 -25.20 12.61
N ASP A 756 10.39 -23.93 12.83
CA ASP A 756 11.17 -23.02 13.68
C ASP A 756 10.28 -22.25 14.66
N ALA A 757 10.35 -22.65 15.93
CA ALA A 757 9.62 -22.03 17.04
C ALA A 757 10.25 -20.72 17.56
N LYS A 758 11.34 -20.24 16.93
CA LYS A 758 11.93 -18.92 17.20
C LYS A 758 11.56 -17.86 16.16
N ASP A 759 10.86 -18.24 15.09
CA ASP A 759 10.45 -17.32 14.03
C ASP A 759 9.25 -16.45 14.48
N ASP A 760 9.58 -15.24 14.94
CA ASP A 760 8.66 -14.21 15.39
C ASP A 760 7.67 -13.77 14.30
N ALA A 761 8.16 -13.63 13.06
CA ALA A 761 7.36 -13.27 11.89
C ALA A 761 6.20 -14.25 11.65
N SER A 762 6.42 -15.56 11.76
CA SER A 762 5.36 -16.57 11.64
C SER A 762 4.33 -16.49 12.77
N TYR A 763 4.74 -16.15 14.00
CA TYR A 763 3.80 -15.88 15.09
C TYR A 763 2.96 -14.63 14.78
N TYR A 764 3.60 -13.51 14.42
CA TYR A 764 2.92 -12.27 14.06
C TYR A 764 1.90 -12.48 12.92
N ALA A 765 2.32 -13.10 11.82
CA ALA A 765 1.46 -13.35 10.66
C ALA A 765 0.29 -14.30 10.98
N ARG A 766 0.48 -15.29 11.87
CA ARG A 766 -0.62 -16.11 12.39
C ARG A 766 -1.55 -15.33 13.31
N GLY A 767 -1.02 -14.42 14.12
CA GLY A 767 -1.80 -13.50 14.95
C GLY A 767 -2.72 -12.61 14.13
N MET A 768 -2.20 -12.03 13.03
CA MET A 768 -3.00 -11.26 12.06
C MET A 768 -4.14 -12.11 11.46
N ALA A 769 -3.82 -13.28 10.91
CA ALA A 769 -4.83 -14.17 10.33
C ALA A 769 -5.85 -14.72 11.35
N ARG A 770 -5.55 -14.70 12.65
CA ARG A 770 -6.52 -14.96 13.75
C ARG A 770 -7.40 -13.75 14.04
N ALA A 771 -6.83 -12.54 14.07
CA ALA A 771 -7.57 -11.29 14.28
C ALA A 771 -8.64 -11.07 13.18
N ASP A 772 -8.31 -11.35 11.91
CA ASP A 772 -9.26 -11.29 10.79
C ASP A 772 -10.44 -12.26 10.94
N ARG A 773 -10.21 -13.39 11.64
CA ARG A 773 -11.24 -14.37 11.99
C ARG A 773 -11.96 -14.06 13.31
N LYS A 774 -11.71 -12.90 13.91
CA LYS A 774 -12.18 -12.47 15.24
C LYS A 774 -11.73 -13.38 16.39
N ASP A 775 -10.74 -14.24 16.18
CA ASP A 775 -10.05 -14.98 17.25
C ASP A 775 -9.04 -14.05 17.94
N TYR A 776 -9.55 -12.99 18.58
CA TYR A 776 -8.71 -11.99 19.23
C TYR A 776 -7.92 -12.58 20.40
N ALA A 777 -8.46 -13.59 21.09
CA ALA A 777 -7.74 -14.29 22.16
C ALA A 777 -6.52 -15.06 21.62
N GLY A 778 -6.69 -15.83 20.54
CA GLY A 778 -5.58 -16.51 19.87
C GLY A 778 -4.63 -15.55 19.16
N ALA A 779 -5.10 -14.39 18.68
CA ALA A 779 -4.27 -13.36 18.08
C ALA A 779 -3.35 -12.71 19.13
N ILE A 780 -3.89 -12.27 20.27
CA ILE A 780 -3.12 -11.69 21.39
C ILE A 780 -2.04 -12.67 21.87
N ALA A 781 -2.37 -13.97 22.00
CA ALA A 781 -1.40 -14.99 22.42
C ALA A 781 -0.25 -15.20 21.42
N ASP A 782 -0.50 -15.08 20.12
CA ASP A 782 0.55 -15.12 19.11
C ASP A 782 1.39 -13.84 19.10
N PHE A 783 0.77 -12.66 19.24
CA PHE A 783 1.50 -11.38 19.35
C PHE A 783 2.34 -11.27 20.64
N ASP A 784 1.87 -11.80 21.77
CA ASP A 784 2.64 -11.93 23.01
C ASP A 784 3.88 -12.82 22.82
N GLN A 785 3.78 -13.86 22.01
CA GLN A 785 4.92 -14.75 21.71
C GLN A 785 5.87 -14.13 20.68
N ALA A 786 5.38 -13.34 19.71
CA ALA A 786 6.22 -12.55 18.80
C ALA A 786 7.03 -11.47 19.56
N LEU A 787 6.39 -10.68 20.42
CA LEU A 787 7.05 -9.68 21.29
C LEU A 787 8.03 -10.27 22.31
N LYS A 788 7.92 -11.56 22.61
CA LYS A 788 8.87 -12.28 23.46
C LYS A 788 10.11 -12.75 22.69
N LEU A 789 10.02 -12.84 21.36
CA LEU A 789 11.11 -13.21 20.47
C LEU A 789 11.84 -11.96 19.96
N ASP A 790 11.12 -10.93 19.51
CA ASP A 790 11.63 -9.57 19.31
C ASP A 790 10.85 -8.53 20.16
N PRO A 791 11.38 -8.16 21.35
CA PRO A 791 10.80 -7.10 22.18
C PRO A 791 11.00 -5.67 21.64
N GLY A 792 11.81 -5.48 20.60
CA GLY A 792 12.05 -4.18 19.97
C GLY A 792 10.99 -3.80 18.92
N ASN A 793 10.19 -4.77 18.47
CA ASN A 793 9.28 -4.59 17.35
C ASN A 793 8.02 -3.76 17.72
N ALA A 794 7.95 -2.54 17.21
CA ALA A 794 6.82 -1.63 17.45
C ALA A 794 5.50 -2.15 16.85
N ASP A 795 5.55 -2.77 15.66
CA ASP A 795 4.35 -3.23 14.95
C ASP A 795 3.66 -4.35 15.71
N TYR A 796 4.43 -5.25 16.32
CA TYR A 796 3.89 -6.35 17.14
C TYR A 796 3.17 -5.80 18.39
N ALA A 797 3.69 -4.72 18.98
CA ALA A 797 3.05 -4.04 20.11
C ALA A 797 1.77 -3.29 19.70
N ILE A 798 1.74 -2.69 18.51
CA ILE A 798 0.57 -2.01 17.94
C ILE A 798 -0.52 -3.04 17.62
N ALA A 799 -0.21 -4.12 16.90
CA ALA A 799 -1.16 -5.18 16.54
C ALA A 799 -1.74 -5.87 17.79
N ARG A 800 -0.91 -6.16 18.80
CA ARG A 800 -1.37 -6.64 20.11
C ARG A 800 -2.36 -5.69 20.75
N LYS A 801 -2.06 -4.39 20.79
CA LYS A 801 -2.92 -3.37 21.40
C LYS A 801 -4.25 -3.25 20.66
N ALA A 802 -4.25 -3.32 19.34
CA ALA A 802 -5.46 -3.34 18.51
C ALA A 802 -6.31 -4.58 18.81
N ALA A 803 -5.71 -5.78 18.87
CA ALA A 803 -6.42 -7.02 19.18
C ALA A 803 -7.00 -7.03 20.62
N VAL A 804 -6.31 -6.44 21.60
CA VAL A 804 -6.84 -6.24 22.97
C VAL A 804 -8.07 -5.32 22.97
N ALA A 805 -8.02 -4.21 22.23
CA ALA A 805 -9.16 -3.27 22.13
C ALA A 805 -10.37 -3.92 21.42
N ALA A 806 -10.15 -4.56 20.28
CA ALA A 806 -11.18 -5.28 19.54
C ALA A 806 -11.79 -6.43 20.36
N LYS A 807 -10.99 -7.13 21.17
CA LYS A 807 -11.51 -8.13 22.10
C LYS A 807 -12.42 -7.52 23.16
N GLY A 808 -12.02 -6.41 23.78
CA GLY A 808 -12.86 -5.72 24.77
C GLY A 808 -14.20 -5.29 24.19
N GLN A 809 -14.20 -4.74 22.98
CA GLN A 809 -15.41 -4.37 22.26
C GLN A 809 -16.29 -5.58 21.89
N SER A 810 -15.69 -6.74 21.57
CA SER A 810 -16.45 -7.98 21.36
C SER A 810 -17.03 -8.51 22.67
N ASP A 811 -16.23 -8.61 23.74
CA ASP A 811 -16.69 -9.09 25.06
C ASP A 811 -17.83 -8.21 25.61
N GLU A 812 -17.80 -6.88 25.36
CA GLU A 812 -18.88 -5.94 25.71
C GLU A 812 -20.11 -6.08 24.79
N ALA A 813 -19.93 -6.28 23.48
CA ALA A 813 -21.03 -6.51 22.54
C ALA A 813 -21.75 -7.84 22.78
N ASP A 814 -21.00 -8.91 23.08
CA ASP A 814 -21.53 -10.22 23.45
C ASP A 814 -22.29 -10.16 24.80
N ALA A 815 -21.81 -9.35 25.75
CA ALA A 815 -22.52 -9.09 27.00
C ALA A 815 -23.83 -8.30 26.78
N ALA A 816 -23.85 -7.34 25.85
CA ALA A 816 -25.05 -6.60 25.46
C ALA A 816 -26.08 -7.51 24.74
N ALA A 817 -25.63 -8.28 23.75
CA ALA A 817 -26.48 -9.24 23.04
C ALA A 817 -27.08 -10.30 23.99
N GLY A 818 -26.31 -10.75 24.99
CA GLY A 818 -26.78 -11.64 26.05
C GLY A 818 -27.88 -11.05 26.93
N ALA A 819 -27.99 -9.72 27.03
CA ALA A 819 -29.10 -9.04 27.71
C ALA A 819 -30.35 -8.96 26.82
N ASP A 820 -30.21 -8.53 25.56
CA ASP A 820 -31.33 -8.38 24.61
C ASP A 820 -32.05 -9.70 24.32
N LEU A 821 -31.31 -10.81 24.25
CA LEU A 821 -31.87 -12.16 24.07
C LEU A 821 -32.95 -12.51 25.13
N GLN A 822 -32.84 -12.00 26.36
CA GLN A 822 -33.87 -12.24 27.39
C GLN A 822 -35.18 -11.49 27.09
N ALA A 823 -35.11 -10.30 26.52
CA ALA A 823 -36.29 -9.51 26.14
C ALA A 823 -37.00 -10.06 24.90
N VAL A 824 -36.25 -10.68 23.98
CA VAL A 824 -36.75 -11.21 22.70
C VAL A 824 -37.45 -12.56 22.83
N MET A 825 -36.97 -13.45 23.69
CA MET A 825 -37.48 -14.83 23.82
C MET A 825 -38.99 -14.98 24.10
N PRO A 826 -39.66 -14.11 24.90
CA PRO A 826 -41.11 -14.12 25.03
C PRO A 826 -41.86 -13.83 23.73
N VAL A 827 -41.30 -12.99 22.85
CA VAL A 827 -41.91 -12.59 21.57
C VAL A 827 -41.76 -13.69 20.53
N LEU A 828 -40.58 -14.29 20.41
CA LEU A 828 -40.34 -15.47 19.55
C LEU A 828 -41.32 -16.61 19.89
N LYS A 829 -41.51 -16.93 21.18
CA LYS A 829 -42.46 -17.96 21.63
C LYS A 829 -43.92 -17.66 21.24
N ARG A 830 -44.33 -16.38 21.15
CA ARG A 830 -45.67 -16.01 20.62
C ARG A 830 -45.73 -16.18 19.09
N GLY A 831 -44.67 -15.83 18.38
CA GLY A 831 -44.53 -16.08 16.94
C GLY A 831 -44.65 -17.57 16.60
N ASP A 832 -43.91 -18.43 17.31
CA ASP A 832 -43.97 -19.89 17.15
C ASP A 832 -45.38 -20.44 17.47
N ALA A 833 -46.04 -19.92 18.52
CA ALA A 833 -47.40 -20.30 18.87
C ALA A 833 -48.45 -19.90 17.80
N PHE A 834 -48.20 -18.86 16.99
CA PHE A 834 -49.01 -18.53 15.81
C PHE A 834 -48.62 -19.36 14.58
N TYR A 835 -47.32 -19.61 14.38
CA TYR A 835 -46.78 -20.43 13.30
C TYR A 835 -47.29 -21.87 13.36
N ALA A 836 -47.24 -22.50 14.53
CA ALA A 836 -47.80 -23.84 14.78
C ALA A 836 -49.32 -23.92 14.51
N LYS A 837 -50.05 -22.81 14.71
CA LYS A 837 -51.48 -22.67 14.39
C LYS A 837 -51.74 -22.27 12.93
N ARG A 838 -50.71 -22.29 12.07
CA ARG A 838 -50.70 -21.86 10.66
C ARG A 838 -51.20 -20.42 10.42
N LYS A 839 -51.13 -19.55 11.42
CA LYS A 839 -51.54 -18.14 11.33
C LYS A 839 -50.35 -17.28 10.92
N TYR A 840 -49.81 -17.54 9.73
CA TYR A 840 -48.50 -17.05 9.30
C TYR A 840 -48.37 -15.52 9.35
N ASP A 841 -49.39 -14.74 8.97
CA ASP A 841 -49.34 -13.27 9.10
C ASP A 841 -49.16 -12.78 10.54
N ARG A 842 -49.77 -13.46 11.52
CA ARG A 842 -49.59 -13.15 12.94
C ARG A 842 -48.24 -13.64 13.47
N ALA A 843 -47.72 -14.73 12.93
CA ALA A 843 -46.36 -15.18 13.23
C ALA A 843 -45.33 -14.16 12.71
N ILE A 844 -45.43 -13.75 11.44
CA ILE A 844 -44.59 -12.71 10.82
C ILE A 844 -44.68 -11.40 11.61
N ALA A 845 -45.87 -11.00 12.09
CA ALA A 845 -46.03 -9.80 12.90
C ALA A 845 -45.31 -9.87 14.27
N GLU A 846 -45.38 -11.00 14.99
CA GLU A 846 -44.60 -11.17 16.22
C GLU A 846 -43.09 -11.29 15.93
N TYR A 847 -42.68 -12.03 14.89
CA TYR A 847 -41.26 -12.13 14.51
C TYR A 847 -40.67 -10.81 14.02
N SER A 848 -41.43 -9.95 13.34
CA SER A 848 -40.98 -8.58 13.03
C SER A 848 -40.81 -7.71 14.27
N ARG A 849 -41.56 -7.95 15.37
CA ARG A 849 -41.28 -7.32 16.66
C ARG A 849 -40.04 -7.91 17.33
N ALA A 850 -39.78 -9.21 17.18
CA ALA A 850 -38.54 -9.81 17.65
C ALA A 850 -37.31 -9.22 16.92
N VAL A 851 -37.38 -9.09 15.60
CA VAL A 851 -36.37 -8.39 14.77
C VAL A 851 -36.19 -6.93 15.22
N ALA A 852 -37.28 -6.21 15.51
CA ALA A 852 -37.20 -4.83 15.99
C ALA A 852 -36.72 -4.69 17.46
N LEU A 853 -36.59 -5.79 18.20
CA LEU A 853 -36.06 -5.83 19.57
C LEU A 853 -34.61 -6.32 19.63
N ALA A 854 -34.16 -7.12 18.66
CA ALA A 854 -32.76 -7.45 18.44
C ALA A 854 -32.48 -7.57 16.93
N PRO A 855 -32.14 -6.46 16.25
CA PRO A 855 -31.84 -6.46 14.81
C PRO A 855 -30.52 -7.15 14.48
N ASN A 856 -29.67 -7.41 15.49
CA ASN A 856 -28.41 -8.12 15.36
C ASN A 856 -28.50 -9.60 15.83
N GLU A 857 -29.70 -10.14 16.05
CA GLU A 857 -29.91 -11.55 16.45
C GLU A 857 -30.43 -12.38 15.25
N PRO A 858 -29.60 -13.26 14.63
CA PRO A 858 -29.97 -14.05 13.46
C PRO A 858 -31.25 -14.89 13.66
N LEU A 859 -31.50 -15.40 14.87
CA LEU A 859 -32.66 -16.22 15.22
C LEU A 859 -33.98 -15.54 14.87
N THR A 860 -34.05 -14.22 15.01
CA THR A 860 -35.28 -13.44 14.74
C THR A 860 -35.63 -13.42 13.26
N TYR A 861 -34.63 -13.20 12.39
CA TYR A 861 -34.79 -13.17 10.94
C TYR A 861 -35.12 -14.54 10.37
N SER A 862 -34.42 -15.60 10.78
CA SER A 862 -34.71 -16.96 10.31
C SER A 862 -36.11 -17.44 10.74
N ALA A 863 -36.57 -17.06 11.95
CA ALA A 863 -37.93 -17.34 12.39
C ALA A 863 -38.98 -16.62 11.51
N ARG A 864 -38.72 -15.36 11.11
CA ARG A 864 -39.58 -14.60 10.18
C ARG A 864 -39.56 -15.18 8.77
N ALA A 865 -38.38 -15.50 8.23
CA ALA A 865 -38.21 -16.15 6.94
C ALA A 865 -38.98 -17.46 6.84
N ARG A 866 -38.90 -18.30 7.88
CA ARG A 866 -39.65 -19.56 8.01
C ARG A 866 -41.16 -19.36 7.88
N ALA A 867 -41.70 -18.26 8.41
CA ALA A 867 -43.12 -17.92 8.27
C ALA A 867 -43.49 -17.31 6.91
N ARG A 868 -42.62 -16.45 6.34
CA ARG A 868 -42.78 -15.91 4.96
C ARG A 868 -42.78 -17.04 3.92
N LEU A 869 -41.85 -18.00 4.02
CA LEU A 869 -41.80 -19.19 3.18
C LEU A 869 -43.09 -20.03 3.23
N GLN A 870 -43.68 -20.24 4.41
CA GLN A 870 -44.96 -20.97 4.53
C GLN A 870 -46.17 -20.19 4.01
N LYS A 871 -46.07 -18.86 3.90
CA LYS A 871 -47.05 -17.99 3.23
C LYS A 871 -46.88 -17.98 1.69
N GLY A 872 -45.72 -18.44 1.17
CA GLY A 872 -45.35 -18.33 -0.24
C GLY A 872 -44.65 -17.01 -0.61
N ASP A 873 -44.30 -16.20 0.38
CA ASP A 873 -43.46 -15.02 0.23
C ASP A 873 -42.00 -15.46 0.17
N TYR A 874 -41.55 -15.87 -1.03
CA TYR A 874 -40.20 -16.39 -1.24
C TYR A 874 -39.14 -15.29 -1.21
N ASP A 875 -39.43 -14.11 -1.77
CA ASP A 875 -38.44 -13.04 -1.86
C ASP A 875 -38.23 -12.34 -0.51
N GLY A 876 -39.31 -12.10 0.27
CA GLY A 876 -39.18 -11.68 1.65
C GLY A 876 -38.54 -12.74 2.55
N ALA A 877 -38.68 -14.03 2.24
CA ALA A 877 -37.95 -15.08 2.95
C ALA A 877 -36.45 -15.11 2.58
N LEU A 878 -36.08 -14.86 1.31
CA LEU A 878 -34.68 -14.74 0.90
C LEU A 878 -34.01 -13.51 1.54
N ALA A 879 -34.68 -12.36 1.58
CA ALA A 879 -34.16 -11.16 2.22
C ALA A 879 -33.85 -11.38 3.71
N ASP A 880 -34.77 -12.00 4.46
CA ASP A 880 -34.54 -12.33 5.87
C ASP A 880 -33.39 -13.34 6.06
N ILE A 881 -33.23 -14.33 5.16
CA ILE A 881 -32.12 -15.31 5.27
C ILE A 881 -30.78 -14.74 4.82
N ASN A 882 -30.75 -13.79 3.88
CA ASN A 882 -29.53 -13.06 3.55
C ASN A 882 -29.09 -12.18 4.73
N GLN A 883 -30.01 -11.42 5.34
CA GLN A 883 -29.68 -10.63 6.54
C GLN A 883 -29.16 -11.51 7.68
N ALA A 884 -29.76 -12.69 7.89
CA ALA A 884 -29.28 -13.67 8.85
C ALA A 884 -27.85 -14.19 8.56
N LEU A 885 -27.46 -14.29 7.28
CA LEU A 885 -26.12 -14.71 6.84
C LEU A 885 -25.10 -13.56 6.78
N GLU A 886 -25.57 -12.31 6.71
CA GLU A 886 -24.75 -11.11 6.89
C GLU A 886 -24.36 -10.93 8.37
N ILE A 887 -25.28 -11.21 9.29
CA ILE A 887 -25.03 -11.17 10.75
C ILE A 887 -24.19 -12.39 11.19
N ASP A 888 -24.54 -13.62 10.78
CA ASP A 888 -23.74 -14.83 11.05
C ASP A 888 -23.46 -15.65 9.77
N PRO A 889 -22.33 -15.39 9.09
CA PRO A 889 -21.86 -16.19 7.96
C PRO A 889 -21.49 -17.65 8.30
N SER A 890 -21.45 -18.04 9.58
CA SER A 890 -21.23 -19.42 10.00
C SER A 890 -22.53 -20.24 10.08
N TRP A 891 -23.70 -19.61 9.89
CA TRP A 891 -24.97 -20.22 10.25
C TRP A 891 -25.49 -21.25 9.24
N ILE A 892 -25.05 -22.50 9.41
CA ILE A 892 -25.37 -23.66 8.54
C ILE A 892 -26.88 -23.81 8.26
N THR A 893 -27.75 -23.54 9.24
CA THR A 893 -29.21 -23.63 9.04
C THR A 893 -29.80 -22.53 8.18
N ALA A 894 -29.14 -21.38 8.06
CA ALA A 894 -29.57 -20.30 7.17
C ALA A 894 -29.23 -20.62 5.71
N TYR A 895 -28.03 -21.14 5.40
CA TYR A 895 -27.71 -21.70 4.07
C TYR A 895 -28.71 -22.79 3.66
N HIS A 896 -29.04 -23.72 4.56
CA HIS A 896 -30.05 -24.75 4.30
C HIS A 896 -31.44 -24.17 4.02
N ALA A 897 -31.86 -23.13 4.75
CA ALA A 897 -33.12 -22.43 4.48
C ALA A 897 -33.09 -21.74 3.10
N ARG A 898 -31.99 -21.06 2.76
CA ARG A 898 -31.83 -20.38 1.46
C ARG A 898 -31.88 -21.35 0.29
N ALA A 899 -31.18 -22.48 0.40
CA ALA A 899 -31.21 -23.56 -0.59
C ALA A 899 -32.65 -24.07 -0.85
N LEU A 900 -33.43 -24.28 0.21
CA LEU A 900 -34.83 -24.71 0.11
C LEU A 900 -35.73 -23.65 -0.53
N ILE A 901 -35.50 -22.35 -0.28
CA ILE A 901 -36.27 -21.26 -0.91
C ILE A 901 -35.92 -21.14 -2.40
N LEU A 902 -34.63 -21.17 -2.75
CA LEU A 902 -34.14 -21.11 -4.14
C LEU A 902 -34.66 -22.30 -4.97
N ALA A 903 -34.65 -23.52 -4.41
CA ALA A 903 -35.25 -24.69 -5.05
C ALA A 903 -36.77 -24.53 -5.28
N LYS A 904 -37.49 -23.79 -4.42
CA LYS A 904 -38.92 -23.46 -4.65
C LYS A 904 -39.13 -22.38 -5.70
N LYS A 905 -38.23 -21.39 -5.78
CA LYS A 905 -38.23 -20.36 -6.85
C LYS A 905 -37.86 -20.91 -8.24
N ARG A 906 -37.39 -22.16 -8.33
CA ARG A 906 -36.82 -22.79 -9.54
C ARG A 906 -35.46 -22.18 -9.94
N GLU A 907 -34.63 -21.88 -8.96
CA GLU A 907 -33.21 -21.50 -9.13
C GLU A 907 -32.30 -22.65 -8.61
N PRO A 908 -32.37 -23.86 -9.20
CA PRO A 908 -31.78 -25.06 -8.60
C PRO A 908 -30.26 -25.04 -8.53
N GLU A 909 -29.57 -24.37 -9.45
CA GLU A 909 -28.11 -24.25 -9.47
C GLU A 909 -27.61 -23.48 -8.23
N LYS A 910 -28.28 -22.38 -7.87
CA LYS A 910 -27.99 -21.61 -6.66
C LYS A 910 -28.33 -22.41 -5.41
N ALA A 911 -29.45 -23.14 -5.42
CA ALA A 911 -29.81 -24.03 -4.31
C ALA A 911 -28.74 -25.12 -4.07
N ILE A 912 -28.18 -25.69 -5.14
CA ILE A 912 -27.09 -26.68 -5.07
C ILE A 912 -25.81 -26.06 -4.47
N ALA A 913 -25.48 -24.81 -4.79
CA ALA A 913 -24.35 -24.11 -4.17
C ALA A 913 -24.53 -23.94 -2.65
N ASP A 914 -25.69 -23.49 -2.19
CA ASP A 914 -26.00 -23.37 -0.76
C ASP A 914 -26.05 -24.76 -0.06
N PHE A 915 -26.56 -25.80 -0.72
CA PHE A 915 -26.48 -27.18 -0.20
C PHE A 915 -25.04 -27.69 -0.10
N ASN A 916 -24.18 -27.39 -1.07
CA ASN A 916 -22.76 -27.74 -1.00
C ASN A 916 -22.11 -27.06 0.21
N ARG A 917 -22.36 -25.76 0.42
CA ARG A 917 -21.81 -25.03 1.57
C ARG A 917 -22.30 -25.59 2.91
N ALA A 918 -23.59 -25.92 3.01
CA ALA A 918 -24.13 -26.57 4.21
C ALA A 918 -23.48 -27.94 4.48
N ILE A 919 -23.17 -28.71 3.43
CA ILE A 919 -22.49 -30.02 3.52
C ILE A 919 -21.01 -29.88 3.89
N GLU A 920 -20.29 -28.88 3.36
CA GLU A 920 -18.91 -28.56 3.76
C GLU A 920 -18.81 -28.28 5.26
N MET A 921 -19.77 -27.53 5.80
CA MET A 921 -19.80 -27.11 7.19
C MET A 921 -20.32 -28.21 8.14
N LYS A 922 -21.20 -29.10 7.65
CA LYS A 922 -21.70 -30.25 8.39
C LYS A 922 -22.07 -31.45 7.49
N PRO A 923 -21.13 -32.38 7.22
CA PRO A 923 -21.32 -33.49 6.28
C PRO A 923 -22.06 -34.72 6.85
N ASP A 924 -22.33 -34.79 8.15
CA ASP A 924 -23.07 -35.90 8.80
C ASP A 924 -24.60 -35.72 8.76
N TYR A 925 -25.11 -34.64 8.16
CA TYR A 925 -26.53 -34.27 8.23
C TYR A 925 -27.34 -34.67 6.99
N ALA A 926 -27.96 -35.87 7.04
CA ALA A 926 -28.76 -36.47 5.96
C ALA A 926 -29.74 -35.54 5.21
N PRO A 927 -30.46 -34.58 5.86
CA PRO A 927 -31.38 -33.70 5.16
C PRO A 927 -30.75 -32.80 4.08
N PHE A 928 -29.46 -32.44 4.18
CA PHE A 928 -28.81 -31.65 3.13
C PHE A 928 -28.63 -32.46 1.85
N TYR A 929 -28.16 -33.71 1.97
CA TYR A 929 -28.06 -34.65 0.85
C TYR A 929 -29.44 -34.97 0.27
N PHE A 930 -30.46 -35.18 1.11
CA PHE A 930 -31.84 -35.34 0.64
C PHE A 930 -32.34 -34.11 -0.14
N GLY A 931 -32.04 -32.90 0.32
CA GLY A 931 -32.41 -31.65 -0.35
C GLY A 931 -31.69 -31.44 -1.68
N ARG A 932 -30.36 -31.64 -1.70
CA ARG A 932 -29.54 -31.56 -2.92
C ARG A 932 -29.94 -32.63 -3.95
N GLY A 933 -30.11 -33.88 -3.52
CA GLY A 933 -30.59 -34.99 -4.34
C GLY A 933 -32.00 -34.78 -4.90
N SER A 934 -32.91 -34.17 -4.11
CA SER A 934 -34.23 -33.76 -4.59
C SER A 934 -34.15 -32.63 -5.62
N THR A 935 -33.17 -31.72 -5.48
CA THR A 935 -32.92 -30.64 -6.43
C THR A 935 -32.37 -31.19 -7.75
N TRP A 936 -31.37 -32.08 -7.72
CA TRP A 936 -30.89 -32.81 -8.90
C TRP A 936 -32.01 -33.60 -9.59
N TYR A 937 -32.90 -34.26 -8.83
CA TYR A 937 -34.06 -34.96 -9.40
C TYR A 937 -34.98 -34.02 -10.17
N SER A 938 -35.19 -32.78 -9.68
CA SER A 938 -36.00 -31.77 -10.35
C SER A 938 -35.37 -31.23 -11.65
N MET A 939 -34.03 -31.26 -11.75
CA MET A 939 -33.29 -30.91 -12.98
C MET A 939 -33.26 -32.06 -14.01
N GLY A 940 -33.64 -33.29 -13.61
CA GLY A 940 -33.49 -34.49 -14.43
C GLY A 940 -32.13 -35.20 -14.31
N GLU A 941 -31.25 -34.73 -13.42
CA GLU A 941 -29.95 -35.32 -13.11
C GLU A 941 -30.09 -36.56 -12.21
N TYR A 942 -30.82 -37.56 -12.71
CA TYR A 942 -31.28 -38.72 -11.93
C TYR A 942 -30.16 -39.56 -11.31
N ASP A 943 -28.94 -39.53 -11.88
CA ASP A 943 -27.77 -40.20 -11.31
C ASP A 943 -27.19 -39.46 -10.10
N ARG A 944 -27.03 -38.13 -10.19
CA ARG A 944 -26.60 -37.30 -9.04
C ARG A 944 -27.64 -37.35 -7.94
N ALA A 945 -28.92 -37.27 -8.32
CA ALA A 945 -30.05 -37.45 -7.42
C ALA A 945 -30.00 -38.80 -6.69
N ALA A 946 -29.78 -39.89 -7.42
CA ALA A 946 -29.70 -41.22 -6.84
C ALA A 946 -28.50 -41.37 -5.89
N ALA A 947 -27.35 -40.76 -6.19
CA ALA A 947 -26.15 -40.82 -5.35
C ALA A 947 -26.34 -40.05 -4.03
N ASP A 948 -26.85 -38.81 -4.10
CA ASP A 948 -27.17 -38.00 -2.91
C ASP A 948 -28.26 -38.66 -2.04
N LEU A 949 -29.24 -39.33 -2.66
CA LEU A 949 -30.30 -40.05 -1.96
C LEU A 949 -29.87 -41.44 -1.44
N ASP A 950 -28.76 -42.00 -1.95
CA ASP A 950 -28.05 -43.13 -1.35
C ASP A 950 -27.28 -42.67 -0.09
N TRP A 951 -26.47 -41.61 -0.18
CA TRP A 951 -25.79 -41.00 0.99
C TRP A 951 -26.75 -40.58 2.10
N ALA A 952 -27.90 -39.98 1.76
CA ALA A 952 -28.93 -39.64 2.73
C ALA A 952 -29.53 -40.86 3.48
N LEU A 953 -29.47 -42.05 2.88
CA LEU A 953 -29.91 -43.32 3.49
C LEU A 953 -28.80 -44.05 4.24
N GLU A 954 -27.53 -43.76 3.96
CA GLU A 954 -26.41 -44.22 4.79
C GLU A 954 -26.35 -43.42 6.10
N LEU A 955 -26.61 -42.10 6.04
CA LEU A 955 -26.70 -41.22 7.21
C LEU A 955 -28.01 -41.38 8.00
N ASP A 956 -29.17 -41.57 7.33
CA ASP A 956 -30.43 -41.97 7.99
C ASP A 956 -31.10 -43.17 7.27
N PRO A 957 -30.78 -44.41 7.68
CA PRO A 957 -31.41 -45.62 7.16
C PRO A 957 -32.93 -45.74 7.41
N LYS A 958 -33.51 -44.86 8.24
CA LYS A 958 -34.96 -44.83 8.54
C LYS A 958 -35.72 -43.78 7.71
N SER A 959 -35.03 -42.98 6.89
CA SER A 959 -35.66 -41.95 6.05
C SER A 959 -36.52 -42.55 4.93
N ASP A 960 -37.81 -42.74 5.18
CA ASP A 960 -38.78 -43.16 4.16
C ASP A 960 -38.87 -42.18 2.99
N MET A 961 -38.64 -40.89 3.24
CA MET A 961 -38.61 -39.87 2.18
C MET A 961 -37.41 -40.07 1.24
N ALA A 962 -36.20 -40.32 1.77
CA ALA A 962 -35.04 -40.64 0.94
C ALA A 962 -35.21 -41.99 0.22
N ARG A 963 -35.80 -42.99 0.89
CA ARG A 963 -36.11 -44.32 0.31
C ARG A 963 -37.06 -44.22 -0.88
N GLN A 964 -38.11 -43.39 -0.77
CA GLN A 964 -39.06 -43.11 -1.85
C GLN A 964 -38.41 -42.27 -2.96
N GLY A 965 -37.69 -41.20 -2.61
CA GLY A 965 -36.97 -40.35 -3.56
C GLY A 965 -35.98 -41.15 -4.41
N ARG A 966 -35.16 -42.01 -3.80
CA ARG A 966 -34.21 -42.90 -4.48
C ARG A 966 -34.93 -43.85 -5.45
N LYS A 967 -36.06 -44.43 -5.05
CA LYS A 967 -36.88 -45.29 -5.92
C LYS A 967 -37.42 -44.52 -7.13
N LEU A 968 -37.86 -43.27 -6.94
CA LEU A 968 -38.29 -42.38 -8.02
C LEU A 968 -37.12 -42.01 -8.94
N ALA A 969 -35.96 -41.64 -8.41
CA ALA A 969 -34.76 -41.31 -9.19
C ALA A 969 -34.31 -42.49 -10.07
N LYS A 970 -34.20 -43.70 -9.50
CA LYS A 970 -33.79 -44.89 -10.26
C LYS A 970 -34.85 -45.32 -11.29
N ALA A 971 -36.15 -45.21 -10.98
CA ALA A 971 -37.22 -45.44 -11.95
C ALA A 971 -37.26 -44.39 -13.08
N ALA A 972 -36.98 -43.12 -12.78
CA ALA A 972 -36.89 -42.04 -13.77
C ALA A 972 -35.69 -42.23 -14.69
N LYS A 973 -34.52 -42.59 -14.15
CA LYS A 973 -33.33 -43.00 -14.92
C LYS A 973 -33.65 -44.15 -15.86
N GLU A 974 -34.25 -45.24 -15.37
CA GLU A 974 -34.63 -46.36 -16.22
C GLU A 974 -35.63 -45.97 -17.33
N LYS A 975 -36.61 -45.11 -17.01
CA LYS A 975 -37.57 -44.61 -18.00
C LYS A 975 -36.88 -43.78 -19.09
N ALA A 976 -35.99 -42.87 -18.71
CA ALA A 976 -35.22 -42.03 -19.63
C ALA A 976 -34.29 -42.88 -20.52
N PHE A 977 -33.64 -43.90 -19.95
CA PHE A 977 -32.81 -44.85 -20.70
C PHE A 977 -33.62 -45.68 -21.71
N ARG A 978 -34.82 -46.14 -21.32
CA ARG A 978 -35.72 -46.90 -22.21
C ARG A 978 -36.29 -46.05 -23.35
N SER A 979 -36.52 -44.75 -23.15
CA SER A 979 -36.99 -43.85 -24.23
C SER A 979 -35.96 -43.54 -25.31
N ASN A 980 -34.67 -43.82 -25.09
CA ASN A 980 -33.59 -43.53 -26.05
C ASN A 980 -33.25 -44.71 -26.99
N ARG A 981 -34.10 -45.76 -27.08
CA ARG A 981 -33.92 -46.87 -28.04
C ARG A 981 -34.75 -46.68 -29.32
N PRO A 982 -34.16 -46.77 -30.53
CA PRO A 982 -34.92 -46.69 -31.78
C PRO A 982 -35.48 -48.05 -32.21
N GLY A 983 -36.80 -48.15 -32.47
CA GLY A 983 -37.35 -49.21 -33.34
C GLY A 983 -38.72 -49.83 -32.96
N LYS A 984 -39.75 -49.50 -33.77
CA LYS A 984 -40.98 -50.27 -34.09
C LYS A 984 -41.84 -50.90 -32.98
N LEU A 985 -43.08 -50.40 -32.84
CA LEU A 985 -44.33 -51.17 -32.99
C LEU A 985 -45.47 -50.21 -33.41
N ALA A 986 -46.66 -50.73 -33.77
CA ALA A 986 -47.60 -50.04 -34.69
C ALA A 986 -48.88 -49.43 -34.07
N SER A 987 -49.53 -48.59 -34.90
CA SER A 987 -50.80 -47.82 -34.79
C SER A 987 -52.06 -48.66 -34.43
N PRO A 988 -53.27 -48.08 -34.16
CA PRO A 988 -53.72 -46.71 -34.50
C PRO A 988 -54.68 -45.94 -33.54
N ALA A 989 -55.02 -44.71 -33.98
CA ALA A 989 -56.27 -43.97 -33.76
C ALA A 989 -56.62 -43.42 -32.35
N GLY A 990 -56.26 -42.15 -32.12
CA GLY A 990 -56.85 -41.24 -31.12
C GLY A 990 -56.76 -39.79 -31.61
N LYS A 991 -57.85 -39.01 -31.53
CA LYS A 991 -57.99 -37.70 -32.20
C LYS A 991 -56.87 -36.70 -31.83
N ALA A 992 -56.36 -35.98 -32.83
CA ALA A 992 -55.24 -35.05 -32.67
C ALA A 992 -55.63 -33.70 -32.06
N THR A 993 -54.79 -33.22 -31.14
CA THR A 993 -54.37 -31.81 -31.09
C THR A 993 -53.05 -31.66 -31.88
N PRO A 994 -52.74 -30.48 -32.43
CA PRO A 994 -51.56 -30.31 -33.27
C PRO A 994 -50.26 -30.43 -32.46
N ALA A 995 -49.55 -31.54 -32.64
CA ALA A 995 -48.26 -31.77 -32.01
C ALA A 995 -47.18 -30.88 -32.65
N LEU A 996 -46.80 -29.80 -31.95
CA LEU A 996 -45.62 -29.00 -32.30
C LEU A 996 -44.38 -29.89 -32.34
N LYS A 997 -43.77 -30.00 -33.54
CA LYS A 997 -42.51 -30.72 -33.77
C LYS A 997 -41.44 -30.22 -32.81
N ALA A 998 -40.60 -31.15 -32.33
CA ALA A 998 -39.30 -30.76 -31.79
C ALA A 998 -38.40 -30.30 -32.94
N LEU A 999 -37.56 -29.30 -32.67
CA LEU A 999 -36.52 -28.85 -33.61
C LEU A 999 -35.53 -30.00 -33.84
N THR A 1000 -35.23 -30.28 -35.11
CA THR A 1000 -34.15 -31.20 -35.51
C THR A 1000 -32.80 -30.50 -35.45
N SER A 1001 -31.68 -31.24 -35.56
CA SER A 1001 -30.36 -30.60 -35.70
C SER A 1001 -30.32 -29.65 -36.89
N ALA A 1002 -30.90 -30.03 -38.04
CA ALA A 1002 -31.00 -29.16 -39.21
C ALA A 1002 -31.85 -27.89 -38.97
N ASP A 1003 -32.89 -27.94 -38.13
CA ASP A 1003 -33.64 -26.73 -37.73
C ASP A 1003 -32.82 -25.82 -36.79
N ILE A 1004 -31.90 -26.40 -36.01
CA ILE A 1004 -31.01 -25.69 -35.08
C ILE A 1004 -29.82 -25.09 -35.84
N ASP A 1005 -29.16 -25.88 -36.71
CA ASP A 1005 -28.13 -25.43 -37.63
C ASP A 1005 -28.65 -24.29 -38.51
N ALA A 1006 -29.87 -24.38 -39.03
CA ALA A 1006 -30.49 -23.30 -39.79
C ALA A 1006 -30.81 -22.05 -38.93
N GLU A 1007 -31.12 -22.20 -37.64
CA GLU A 1007 -31.38 -21.05 -36.75
C GLU A 1007 -30.08 -20.44 -36.16
N VAL A 1008 -28.97 -21.18 -36.16
CA VAL A 1008 -27.61 -20.68 -35.89
C VAL A 1008 -27.04 -19.99 -37.14
N GLN A 1009 -27.22 -20.56 -38.33
CA GLN A 1009 -26.81 -19.93 -39.59
C GLN A 1009 -27.59 -18.63 -39.87
N LYS A 1010 -28.89 -18.57 -39.54
CA LYS A 1010 -29.70 -17.31 -39.55
C LYS A 1010 -29.28 -16.23 -38.55
N GLN A 1011 -28.24 -16.45 -37.75
CA GLN A 1011 -27.62 -15.37 -36.99
C GLN A 1011 -26.57 -14.63 -37.83
N ASP A 1012 -26.22 -15.15 -39.02
CA ASP A 1012 -25.35 -14.57 -40.06
C ASP A 1012 -23.95 -14.08 -39.62
N LEU A 1013 -23.54 -14.41 -38.39
CA LEU A 1013 -22.21 -14.13 -37.86
C LEU A 1013 -21.18 -14.99 -38.61
N GLN A 1014 -20.41 -14.38 -39.50
CA GLN A 1014 -19.33 -15.01 -40.27
C GLN A 1014 -18.27 -15.65 -39.36
N ILE A 1015 -18.12 -15.14 -38.13
CA ILE A 1015 -17.22 -15.69 -37.11
C ILE A 1015 -17.54 -17.17 -36.78
N PHE A 1016 -18.80 -17.62 -36.91
CA PHE A 1016 -19.14 -19.02 -36.69
C PHE A 1016 -18.57 -19.96 -37.76
N LYS A 1017 -18.52 -19.54 -39.03
CA LYS A 1017 -17.86 -20.31 -40.09
C LYS A 1017 -16.36 -20.41 -39.84
N ALA A 1018 -15.72 -19.27 -39.55
CA ALA A 1018 -14.29 -19.25 -39.23
C ALA A 1018 -13.92 -20.16 -38.04
N ILE A 1019 -14.73 -20.16 -36.98
CA ILE A 1019 -14.53 -21.06 -35.82
C ILE A 1019 -14.78 -22.54 -36.19
N ALA A 1020 -15.79 -22.84 -37.01
CA ALA A 1020 -16.07 -24.20 -37.48
C ALA A 1020 -14.97 -24.77 -38.40
N GLU A 1021 -14.32 -23.90 -39.20
CA GLU A 1021 -13.28 -24.24 -40.17
C GLU A 1021 -11.89 -24.33 -39.52
N GLU A 1022 -11.56 -23.44 -38.58
CA GLU A 1022 -10.26 -23.39 -37.90
C GLU A 1022 -10.18 -24.20 -36.59
N PHE A 1023 -11.29 -24.32 -35.85
CA PHE A 1023 -11.34 -24.95 -34.51
C PHE A 1023 -12.48 -25.98 -34.37
N PRO A 1024 -12.52 -27.03 -35.22
CA PRO A 1024 -13.70 -27.88 -35.41
C PRO A 1024 -14.15 -28.67 -34.16
N ASP A 1025 -13.25 -29.04 -33.25
CA ASP A 1025 -13.62 -29.79 -32.04
C ASP A 1025 -14.20 -28.89 -30.92
N ASP A 1026 -13.74 -27.65 -30.83
CA ASP A 1026 -14.37 -26.64 -29.97
C ASP A 1026 -15.72 -26.19 -30.55
N TYR A 1027 -15.84 -26.10 -31.89
CA TYR A 1027 -17.13 -25.89 -32.56
C TYR A 1027 -18.11 -27.05 -32.31
N ARG A 1028 -17.65 -28.31 -32.30
CA ARG A 1028 -18.48 -29.46 -31.89
C ARG A 1028 -18.95 -29.35 -30.44
N ALA A 1029 -18.05 -29.01 -29.51
CA ALA A 1029 -18.40 -28.82 -28.10
C ALA A 1029 -19.40 -27.66 -27.89
N PHE A 1030 -19.29 -26.59 -28.70
CA PHE A 1030 -20.28 -25.51 -28.78
C PHE A 1030 -21.64 -26.02 -29.27
N ILE A 1031 -21.69 -26.77 -30.37
CA ILE A 1031 -22.94 -27.34 -30.89
C ILE A 1031 -23.55 -28.31 -29.87
N ASP A 1032 -22.78 -29.13 -29.16
CA ASP A 1032 -23.30 -30.00 -28.10
C ASP A 1032 -23.90 -29.21 -26.92
N LYS A 1033 -23.24 -28.13 -26.46
CA LYS A 1033 -23.82 -27.18 -25.47
C LYS A 1033 -25.16 -26.61 -25.95
N VAL A 1034 -25.21 -26.11 -27.19
CA VAL A 1034 -26.43 -25.53 -27.77
C VAL A 1034 -27.52 -26.59 -27.97
N MET A 1035 -27.16 -27.81 -28.36
CA MET A 1035 -28.07 -28.96 -28.51
C MET A 1035 -28.64 -29.47 -27.19
N VAL A 1036 -27.96 -29.27 -26.06
CA VAL A 1036 -28.54 -29.50 -24.72
C VAL A 1036 -29.64 -28.48 -24.46
N VAL A 1037 -29.38 -27.18 -24.67
CA VAL A 1037 -30.40 -26.13 -24.42
C VAL A 1037 -31.55 -26.18 -25.42
N ALA A 1038 -31.30 -26.54 -26.69
CA ALA A 1038 -32.33 -26.64 -27.72
C ALA A 1038 -33.45 -27.65 -27.38
N ARG A 1039 -33.18 -28.63 -26.51
CA ARG A 1039 -34.19 -29.59 -25.98
C ARG A 1039 -35.28 -28.89 -25.16
N SER A 1040 -35.04 -27.67 -24.66
CA SER A 1040 -36.06 -26.80 -24.03
C SER A 1040 -37.11 -26.24 -25.00
N ARG A 1041 -36.87 -26.35 -26.32
CA ARG A 1041 -37.72 -25.88 -27.43
C ARG A 1041 -37.90 -24.36 -27.56
N SER A 1042 -37.17 -23.53 -26.81
CA SER A 1042 -37.15 -22.08 -27.04
C SER A 1042 -36.05 -21.69 -28.03
N LYS A 1043 -36.43 -21.10 -29.18
CA LYS A 1043 -35.49 -20.49 -30.14
C LYS A 1043 -34.70 -19.33 -29.55
N GLU A 1044 -35.31 -18.60 -28.63
CA GLU A 1044 -34.68 -17.49 -27.91
C GLU A 1044 -33.64 -17.99 -26.91
N ALA A 1045 -33.90 -19.10 -26.21
CA ALA A 1045 -32.91 -19.76 -25.36
C ALA A 1045 -31.72 -20.30 -26.17
N VAL A 1046 -31.97 -20.83 -27.38
CA VAL A 1046 -30.91 -21.21 -28.33
C VAL A 1046 -30.08 -20.00 -28.73
N ARG A 1047 -30.70 -18.92 -29.23
CA ARG A 1047 -30.02 -17.68 -29.64
C ARG A 1047 -29.20 -17.05 -28.49
N ASN A 1048 -29.74 -17.01 -27.28
CA ASN A 1048 -29.05 -16.45 -26.11
C ASN A 1048 -27.89 -17.36 -25.65
N THR A 1049 -28.07 -18.69 -25.68
CA THR A 1049 -26.97 -19.64 -25.38
C THR A 1049 -25.85 -19.53 -26.41
N SER A 1050 -26.18 -19.42 -27.70
CA SER A 1050 -25.19 -19.18 -28.75
C SER A 1050 -24.39 -17.91 -28.50
N ARG A 1051 -25.04 -16.78 -28.17
CA ARG A 1051 -24.35 -15.52 -27.81
C ARG A 1051 -23.43 -15.67 -26.59
N VAL A 1052 -23.89 -16.32 -25.51
CA VAL A 1052 -23.09 -16.52 -24.30
C VAL A 1052 -21.90 -17.45 -24.56
N THR A 1053 -22.08 -18.56 -25.26
CA THR A 1053 -20.97 -19.49 -25.54
C THR A 1053 -19.98 -18.93 -26.58
N VAL A 1054 -20.37 -17.99 -27.45
CA VAL A 1054 -19.42 -17.19 -28.24
C VAL A 1054 -18.59 -16.28 -27.35
N ALA A 1055 -19.17 -15.64 -26.34
CA ALA A 1055 -18.40 -14.84 -25.37
C ALA A 1055 -17.44 -15.73 -24.54
N GLU A 1056 -17.86 -16.94 -24.15
CA GLU A 1056 -16.97 -17.94 -23.53
C GLU A 1056 -15.81 -18.33 -24.47
N LEU A 1057 -16.06 -18.62 -25.76
CA LEU A 1057 -15.01 -18.97 -26.72
C LEU A 1057 -14.06 -17.80 -27.01
N ARG A 1058 -14.59 -16.57 -27.17
CA ARG A 1058 -13.76 -15.36 -27.28
C ARG A 1058 -12.86 -15.20 -26.04
N LYS A 1059 -13.39 -15.42 -24.84
CA LYS A 1059 -12.62 -15.41 -23.58
C LYS A 1059 -11.63 -16.58 -23.46
N LYS A 1060 -11.94 -17.75 -24.02
CA LYS A 1060 -11.04 -18.93 -24.08
C LYS A 1060 -9.84 -18.70 -25.02
N TYR A 1061 -10.02 -17.99 -26.12
CA TYR A 1061 -8.96 -17.72 -27.10
C TYR A 1061 -8.24 -16.37 -26.90
N ALA A 1062 -8.78 -15.46 -26.09
CA ALA A 1062 -8.10 -14.20 -25.74
C ALA A 1062 -6.65 -14.40 -25.20
N PRO A 1063 -6.31 -15.43 -24.40
CA PRO A 1063 -4.93 -15.69 -23.96
C PRO A 1063 -3.99 -16.24 -25.04
N LEU A 1064 -4.47 -16.44 -26.28
CA LEU A 1064 -3.66 -16.83 -27.44
C LEU A 1064 -3.44 -15.66 -28.42
N LEU A 1065 -3.92 -14.46 -28.08
CA LEU A 1065 -3.44 -13.21 -28.65
C LEU A 1065 -2.07 -12.89 -28.01
N PRO A 1066 -1.15 -12.14 -28.69
CA PRO A 1066 0.19 -11.88 -28.18
C PRO A 1066 0.18 -11.22 -26.79
N SER A 1067 0.70 -11.93 -25.79
CA SER A 1067 0.59 -11.55 -24.37
C SER A 1067 1.65 -10.51 -23.98
N ALA A 1068 1.44 -9.27 -24.41
CA ALA A 1068 2.20 -8.09 -23.99
C ALA A 1068 1.24 -7.02 -23.42
N PRO A 1069 1.27 -6.72 -22.11
CA PRO A 1069 0.37 -5.72 -21.50
C PRO A 1069 0.58 -4.29 -22.01
N ASP A 1070 1.81 -3.97 -22.41
CA ASP A 1070 2.32 -2.59 -22.52
C ASP A 1070 2.40 -2.07 -23.97
N SER A 1071 1.65 -2.66 -24.91
CA SER A 1071 1.53 -2.11 -26.26
C SER A 1071 0.24 -1.29 -26.42
N GLU A 1072 0.37 -0.06 -26.94
CA GLU A 1072 -0.77 0.82 -27.24
C GLU A 1072 -1.78 0.13 -28.17
N ALA A 1073 -1.32 -0.76 -29.06
CA ALA A 1073 -2.18 -1.58 -29.92
C ALA A 1073 -3.03 -2.59 -29.13
N SER A 1074 -2.48 -3.25 -28.11
CA SER A 1074 -3.22 -4.17 -27.23
C SER A 1074 -4.26 -3.43 -26.39
N GLN A 1075 -3.91 -2.23 -25.90
CA GLN A 1075 -4.80 -1.37 -25.13
C GLN A 1075 -5.92 -0.77 -26.01
N ALA A 1076 -5.58 -0.29 -27.21
CA ALA A 1076 -6.55 0.21 -28.19
C ALA A 1076 -7.50 -0.91 -28.67
N LEU A 1077 -6.99 -2.12 -28.94
CA LEU A 1077 -7.82 -3.26 -29.33
C LEU A 1077 -8.72 -3.73 -28.16
N SER A 1078 -8.22 -3.71 -26.93
CA SER A 1078 -9.02 -4.01 -25.74
C SER A 1078 -10.10 -2.95 -25.50
N ALA A 1079 -9.80 -1.66 -25.70
CA ALA A 1079 -10.76 -0.58 -25.64
C ALA A 1079 -11.83 -0.68 -26.74
N GLN A 1080 -11.43 -1.01 -27.97
CA GLN A 1080 -12.35 -1.30 -29.08
C GLN A 1080 -13.26 -2.49 -28.75
N ILE A 1081 -12.73 -3.59 -28.20
CA ILE A 1081 -13.51 -4.77 -27.79
C ILE A 1081 -14.46 -4.44 -26.63
N ALA A 1082 -14.04 -3.63 -25.65
CA ALA A 1082 -14.90 -3.15 -24.58
C ALA A 1082 -16.04 -2.27 -25.11
N MET A 1083 -15.72 -1.32 -26.00
CA MET A 1083 -16.69 -0.45 -26.67
C MET A 1083 -17.68 -1.26 -27.53
N LEU A 1084 -17.20 -2.27 -28.26
CA LEU A 1084 -18.02 -3.26 -28.98
C LEU A 1084 -19.01 -3.99 -28.06
N ASN A 1085 -18.52 -4.53 -26.94
CA ASN A 1085 -19.33 -5.25 -25.97
C ASN A 1085 -20.37 -4.34 -25.29
N HIS A 1086 -20.06 -3.05 -25.12
CA HIS A 1086 -20.95 -2.08 -24.50
C HIS A 1086 -21.98 -1.48 -25.48
N LEU A 1087 -21.62 -1.27 -26.76
CA LEU A 1087 -22.53 -0.76 -27.78
C LEU A 1087 -23.55 -1.82 -28.24
N MET A 1088 -23.13 -3.08 -28.44
CA MET A 1088 -24.06 -4.18 -28.80
C MET A 1088 -25.04 -4.59 -27.69
N ALA A 1089 -25.15 -3.78 -26.62
CA ALA A 1089 -26.13 -3.91 -25.55
C ALA A 1089 -27.45 -3.16 -25.86
N ARG A 1090 -27.38 -2.04 -26.60
CA ARG A 1090 -28.45 -1.26 -27.30
C ARG A 1090 -27.91 0.12 -27.66
N GLU A 1091 -28.09 0.51 -28.91
CA GLU A 1091 -27.81 1.85 -29.46
C GLU A 1091 -29.06 2.76 -29.29
N THR A 1092 -29.21 4.02 -29.75
CA THR A 1092 -28.84 4.72 -31.01
C THR A 1092 -28.18 6.10 -30.75
N PRO A 1093 -27.81 6.94 -31.76
CA PRO A 1093 -27.06 8.19 -31.53
C PRO A 1093 -27.65 9.21 -30.54
N ALA A 1094 -28.98 9.26 -30.36
CA ALA A 1094 -29.61 10.14 -29.36
C ALA A 1094 -29.27 9.76 -27.90
N THR A 1095 -28.90 8.49 -27.67
CA THR A 1095 -28.63 7.92 -26.35
C THR A 1095 -27.45 8.57 -25.64
N CYS A 1096 -26.40 8.95 -26.38
CA CYS A 1096 -25.14 9.45 -25.81
C CYS A 1096 -25.33 10.78 -25.04
N ASN A 1097 -26.05 11.74 -25.64
CA ASN A 1097 -26.34 13.04 -25.01
C ASN A 1097 -27.29 12.93 -23.81
N ASN A 1098 -28.07 11.85 -23.71
CA ASN A 1098 -29.02 11.64 -22.61
C ASN A 1098 -28.34 10.91 -21.44
N TYR A 1099 -27.48 9.93 -21.74
CA TYR A 1099 -26.61 9.24 -20.77
C TYR A 1099 -25.69 10.24 -20.03
N LEU A 1100 -25.07 11.16 -20.78
CA LEU A 1100 -24.22 12.24 -20.24
C LEU A 1100 -24.96 13.28 -19.36
N ARG A 1101 -26.30 13.26 -19.31
CA ARG A 1101 -27.10 14.14 -18.46
C ARG A 1101 -27.80 13.43 -17.30
N ASN A 1102 -28.30 12.22 -17.54
CA ASN A 1102 -29.30 11.57 -16.69
C ASN A 1102 -28.87 10.18 -16.18
N GLY A 1103 -27.66 9.72 -16.50
CA GLY A 1103 -27.14 8.43 -16.02
C GLY A 1103 -27.68 7.20 -16.76
N PRO A 1104 -27.40 5.99 -16.23
CA PRO A 1104 -27.52 4.74 -16.99
C PRO A 1104 -28.96 4.24 -17.25
N ASP A 1105 -29.94 4.60 -16.42
CA ASP A 1105 -31.28 3.98 -16.44
C ASP A 1105 -32.26 4.57 -17.49
N ALA A 1106 -31.81 5.49 -18.35
CA ALA A 1106 -32.69 6.48 -18.98
C ALA A 1106 -33.11 6.26 -20.46
N VAL A 1107 -32.66 5.22 -21.19
CA VAL A 1107 -32.83 5.13 -22.67
C VAL A 1107 -33.14 3.72 -23.24
N ILE A 1108 -33.82 3.65 -24.40
CA ILE A 1108 -34.40 2.41 -24.99
C ILE A 1108 -34.21 2.30 -26.54
N ALA A 1109 -33.53 1.23 -26.96
CA ALA A 1109 -33.64 0.42 -28.22
C ALA A 1109 -33.19 0.95 -29.64
N PRO A 1110 -32.57 0.08 -30.49
CA PRO A 1110 -32.03 0.41 -31.85
C PRO A 1110 -32.44 -0.50 -33.04
N ASP A 1111 -31.72 -0.34 -34.17
CA ASP A 1111 -31.88 -0.95 -35.50
C ASP A 1111 -30.67 -1.82 -35.97
N HIS A 1112 -30.65 -2.27 -37.25
CA HIS A 1112 -30.05 -3.56 -37.65
C HIS A 1112 -28.71 -3.50 -38.43
N GLU A 1113 -28.40 -2.42 -39.15
CA GLU A 1113 -27.39 -2.43 -40.22
C GLU A 1113 -25.94 -2.44 -39.67
N PHE A 1114 -25.67 -1.57 -38.69
CA PHE A 1114 -24.38 -1.46 -37.97
C PHE A 1114 -23.87 -2.78 -37.36
N LEU A 1115 -24.78 -3.72 -37.03
CA LEU A 1115 -24.43 -5.00 -36.44
C LEU A 1115 -23.82 -6.01 -37.45
N MET A 1116 -23.99 -5.80 -38.76
CA MET A 1116 -23.42 -6.71 -39.78
C MET A 1116 -21.93 -6.48 -40.02
N ASP A 1117 -21.51 -5.23 -40.24
CA ASP A 1117 -20.11 -4.92 -40.57
C ASP A 1117 -19.14 -5.17 -39.40
N MET A 1118 -19.61 -4.96 -38.16
CA MET A 1118 -18.81 -5.23 -36.97
C MET A 1118 -18.50 -6.73 -36.77
N ASP A 1119 -19.36 -7.65 -37.20
CA ASP A 1119 -19.03 -9.09 -37.20
C ASP A 1119 -18.09 -9.47 -38.36
N ARG A 1120 -18.30 -8.88 -39.55
CA ARG A 1120 -17.43 -9.07 -40.73
C ARG A 1120 -15.97 -8.75 -40.40
N ILE A 1121 -15.71 -7.67 -39.67
CA ILE A 1121 -14.36 -7.31 -39.17
C ILE A 1121 -13.82 -8.40 -38.20
N GLY A 1122 -14.64 -8.84 -37.24
CA GLY A 1122 -14.28 -9.87 -36.28
C GLY A 1122 -13.94 -11.24 -36.92
N ALA A 1123 -14.64 -11.61 -38.00
CA ALA A 1123 -14.39 -12.85 -38.73
C ALA A 1123 -13.05 -12.83 -39.47
N THR A 1124 -12.68 -11.71 -40.11
CA THR A 1124 -11.40 -11.56 -40.84
C THR A 1124 -10.20 -11.70 -39.89
N LEU A 1125 -10.27 -11.09 -38.70
CA LEU A 1125 -9.24 -11.20 -37.67
C LEU A 1125 -9.02 -12.66 -37.23
N PHE A 1126 -10.09 -13.42 -37.00
CA PHE A 1126 -9.99 -14.83 -36.59
C PHE A 1126 -9.31 -15.73 -37.64
N ARG A 1127 -9.55 -15.49 -38.94
CA ARG A 1127 -8.85 -16.24 -40.01
C ARG A 1127 -7.35 -15.94 -40.04
N ALA A 1128 -6.94 -14.69 -39.82
CA ALA A 1128 -5.54 -14.30 -39.80
C ALA A 1128 -4.75 -15.02 -38.68
N PHE A 1129 -5.31 -15.10 -37.47
CA PHE A 1129 -4.69 -15.85 -36.37
C PHE A 1129 -4.66 -17.37 -36.61
N GLY A 1130 -5.67 -17.94 -37.29
CA GLY A 1130 -5.67 -19.34 -37.71
C GLY A 1130 -4.50 -19.66 -38.67
N ALA A 1131 -4.29 -18.81 -39.68
CA ALA A 1131 -3.18 -18.93 -40.62
C ALA A 1131 -1.81 -18.81 -39.92
N ALA A 1132 -1.62 -17.80 -39.07
CA ALA A 1132 -0.38 -17.59 -38.32
C ALA A 1132 -0.03 -18.76 -37.36
N LYS A 1133 -1.04 -19.45 -36.83
CA LYS A 1133 -0.83 -20.65 -36.00
C LYS A 1133 -0.44 -21.88 -36.82
N LYS A 1134 -0.90 -21.99 -38.07
CA LYS A 1134 -0.62 -23.12 -38.98
C LYS A 1134 0.76 -23.04 -39.65
N SER A 1135 1.37 -21.85 -39.74
CA SER A 1135 2.71 -21.66 -40.34
C SER A 1135 3.88 -22.07 -39.43
N GLY A 1136 3.64 -22.33 -38.14
CA GLY A 1136 4.62 -22.95 -37.23
C GLY A 1136 5.74 -22.03 -36.73
N LEU A 1137 5.60 -20.71 -36.84
CA LEU A 1137 6.56 -19.76 -36.29
C LEU A 1137 6.57 -19.80 -34.74
N PRO A 1138 7.74 -19.73 -34.09
CA PRO A 1138 7.84 -19.72 -32.63
C PRO A 1138 7.37 -18.38 -32.05
N ALA A 1139 6.86 -18.40 -30.81
CA ALA A 1139 6.50 -17.18 -30.09
C ALA A 1139 7.78 -16.46 -29.62
N ALA A 1140 7.97 -15.23 -30.08
CA ALA A 1140 9.02 -14.31 -29.67
C ALA A 1140 8.43 -12.90 -29.46
N GLU A 1141 9.16 -12.04 -28.73
CA GLU A 1141 8.68 -10.71 -28.32
C GLU A 1141 8.43 -9.76 -29.51
N PRO A 1142 7.58 -8.71 -29.34
CA PRO A 1142 7.08 -7.91 -30.47
C PRO A 1142 8.13 -7.14 -31.27
N GLY A 1143 9.36 -6.97 -30.76
CA GLY A 1143 10.43 -6.23 -31.42
C GLY A 1143 11.03 -6.93 -32.65
N ASP A 1144 11.04 -8.27 -32.67
CA ASP A 1144 11.70 -9.09 -33.71
C ASP A 1144 10.72 -9.68 -34.74
N GLN A 1145 9.44 -9.29 -34.73
CA GLN A 1145 8.46 -9.81 -35.69
C GLN A 1145 8.55 -9.08 -37.04
N ASP A 1146 9.03 -9.79 -38.06
CA ASP A 1146 8.89 -9.34 -39.46
C ASP A 1146 7.44 -9.51 -39.94
N TRP A 1147 6.68 -8.42 -39.82
CA TRP A 1147 5.27 -8.34 -40.23
C TRP A 1147 5.04 -8.60 -41.73
N SER A 1148 6.07 -8.57 -42.58
CA SER A 1148 5.93 -8.97 -43.98
C SER A 1148 5.60 -10.46 -44.12
N LEU A 1149 6.15 -11.32 -43.25
CA LEU A 1149 5.83 -12.76 -43.21
C LEU A 1149 4.39 -13.02 -42.73
N VAL A 1150 3.84 -12.15 -41.88
CA VAL A 1150 2.44 -12.24 -41.43
C VAL A 1150 1.48 -11.89 -42.57
N ALA A 1151 1.78 -10.85 -43.35
CA ALA A 1151 0.99 -10.47 -44.54
C ALA A 1151 1.07 -11.52 -45.67
N ASP A 1152 2.26 -12.08 -45.89
CA ASP A 1152 2.51 -13.16 -46.86
C ASP A 1152 1.85 -14.48 -46.43
N ALA A 1153 1.80 -14.78 -45.13
CA ALA A 1153 1.02 -15.90 -44.59
C ALA A 1153 -0.50 -15.69 -44.71
N PHE A 1154 -1.00 -14.46 -44.52
CA PHE A 1154 -2.42 -14.13 -44.68
C PHE A 1154 -2.91 -14.31 -46.12
N THR A 1155 -2.13 -13.85 -47.10
CA THR A 1155 -2.44 -14.06 -48.53
C THR A 1155 -2.29 -15.52 -48.95
N LYS A 1156 -1.28 -16.25 -48.45
CA LYS A 1156 -1.16 -17.71 -48.68
C LYS A 1156 -2.25 -18.53 -47.99
N GLY A 1157 -2.87 -18.01 -46.93
CA GLY A 1157 -4.06 -18.56 -46.27
C GLY A 1157 -5.37 -18.34 -47.03
N GLY A 1158 -5.34 -17.63 -48.18
CA GLY A 1158 -6.52 -17.34 -49.00
C GLY A 1158 -7.20 -16.00 -48.70
N GLY A 1159 -6.62 -15.16 -47.83
CA GLY A 1159 -7.08 -13.78 -47.62
C GLY A 1159 -6.86 -12.93 -48.88
N THR A 1160 -7.89 -12.21 -49.32
CA THR A 1160 -7.83 -11.42 -50.55
C THR A 1160 -7.31 -9.98 -50.31
N PRO A 1161 -6.65 -9.34 -51.30
CA PRO A 1161 -6.28 -7.92 -51.19
C PRO A 1161 -7.50 -7.02 -50.90
N THR A 1162 -8.66 -7.36 -51.47
CA THR A 1162 -9.93 -6.63 -51.30
C THR A 1162 -10.48 -6.73 -49.87
N GLU A 1163 -10.10 -7.75 -49.08
CA GLU A 1163 -10.43 -7.83 -47.64
C GLU A 1163 -9.54 -6.90 -46.79
N MET A 1164 -8.30 -6.58 -47.21
CA MET A 1164 -7.52 -5.48 -46.60
C MET A 1164 -8.01 -4.10 -47.08
N GLU A 1165 -8.39 -3.98 -48.35
CA GLU A 1165 -8.96 -2.76 -48.93
C GLU A 1165 -10.29 -2.36 -48.24
N ALA A 1166 -11.10 -3.34 -47.84
CA ALA A 1166 -12.30 -3.14 -47.03
C ALA A 1166 -12.00 -2.62 -45.61
N ILE A 1167 -10.83 -2.91 -45.04
CA ILE A 1167 -10.40 -2.35 -43.73
C ILE A 1167 -9.97 -0.89 -43.90
N ALA A 1168 -9.36 -0.53 -45.03
CA ALA A 1168 -8.99 0.86 -45.34
C ALA A 1168 -10.21 1.76 -45.64
N ASN A 1169 -11.19 1.24 -46.39
CA ASN A 1169 -12.36 2.00 -46.84
C ASN A 1169 -13.39 2.31 -45.73
N ALA A 1170 -13.28 1.67 -44.55
CA ALA A 1170 -14.17 1.91 -43.40
C ALA A 1170 -14.13 3.35 -42.83
N SER A 1171 -13.29 4.23 -43.39
CA SER A 1171 -13.12 5.62 -42.98
C SER A 1171 -13.89 6.66 -43.82
N GLN A 1172 -14.58 6.27 -44.90
CA GLN A 1172 -15.10 7.23 -45.91
C GLN A 1172 -16.59 7.57 -45.87
N GLU A 1173 -17.45 6.83 -45.16
CA GLU A 1173 -18.93 6.99 -45.27
C GLU A 1173 -19.65 7.57 -44.02
N PHE A 1174 -18.94 8.12 -43.03
CA PHE A 1174 -19.56 8.66 -41.80
C PHE A 1174 -19.31 10.15 -41.53
N GLU A 1175 -20.16 11.01 -42.10
CA GLU A 1175 -20.37 12.39 -41.59
C GLU A 1175 -21.00 12.34 -40.18
N GLY A 1176 -20.15 12.38 -39.13
CA GLY A 1176 -20.64 12.39 -37.74
C GLY A 1176 -19.66 11.89 -36.67
N LEU A 1177 -18.41 11.58 -37.01
CA LEU A 1177 -17.43 11.05 -36.06
C LEU A 1177 -17.06 12.05 -34.95
N CYS A 1178 -17.03 11.56 -33.71
CA CYS A 1178 -16.95 12.37 -32.50
C CYS A 1178 -15.54 12.99 -32.30
N PRO A 1179 -15.40 14.24 -31.77
CA PRO A 1179 -14.11 14.90 -31.57
C PRO A 1179 -13.05 14.15 -30.76
N ALA A 1180 -13.45 13.14 -29.97
CA ALA A 1180 -12.51 12.24 -29.29
C ALA A 1180 -11.61 11.45 -30.28
N VAL A 1181 -12.15 11.04 -31.44
CA VAL A 1181 -11.39 10.29 -32.46
C VAL A 1181 -10.37 11.18 -33.16
N VAL A 1182 -10.69 12.47 -33.35
CA VAL A 1182 -9.74 13.47 -33.86
C VAL A 1182 -8.57 13.68 -32.88
N LYS A 1183 -8.84 13.71 -31.57
CA LYS A 1183 -7.78 13.74 -30.55
C LYS A 1183 -6.93 12.47 -30.53
N LEU A 1184 -7.53 11.30 -30.74
CA LEU A 1184 -6.80 10.02 -30.84
C LEU A 1184 -5.87 9.99 -32.06
N TYR A 1185 -6.34 10.46 -33.23
CA TYR A 1185 -5.52 10.65 -34.43
C TYR A 1185 -4.39 11.66 -34.22
N ALA A 1186 -4.64 12.75 -33.50
CA ALA A 1186 -3.62 13.75 -33.17
C ALA A 1186 -2.51 13.17 -32.27
N ALA A 1187 -2.84 12.28 -31.33
CA ALA A 1187 -1.84 11.58 -30.50
C ALA A 1187 -0.91 10.70 -31.35
N ALA A 1188 -1.45 9.94 -32.31
CA ALA A 1188 -0.66 9.09 -33.22
C ALA A 1188 0.34 9.86 -34.10
N LEU A 1189 0.11 11.16 -34.34
CA LEU A 1189 1.06 12.02 -35.07
C LEU A 1189 2.33 12.36 -34.28
N SER A 1190 2.39 12.09 -32.97
CA SER A 1190 3.57 12.43 -32.13
C SER A 1190 4.77 11.49 -32.32
N LEU A 1191 4.56 10.26 -32.79
CA LEU A 1191 5.54 9.16 -32.75
C LEU A 1191 6.89 9.46 -33.47
N PRO A 1192 8.05 9.18 -32.84
CA PRO A 1192 9.38 9.30 -33.43
C PRO A 1192 9.83 8.04 -34.21
N GLY A 1193 11.06 8.06 -34.74
CA GLY A 1193 11.69 6.91 -35.42
C GLY A 1193 11.54 6.90 -36.94
N GLU A 1194 12.06 5.86 -37.60
CA GLU A 1194 12.00 5.75 -39.07
C GLU A 1194 10.63 5.27 -39.56
N SER A 1195 9.99 4.32 -38.86
CA SER A 1195 8.61 3.87 -39.13
C SER A 1195 7.62 5.03 -39.04
N GLY A 1196 7.71 5.84 -37.97
CA GLY A 1196 6.93 7.07 -37.84
C GLY A 1196 7.19 8.07 -38.96
N ARG A 1197 8.43 8.16 -39.46
CA ARG A 1197 8.78 8.99 -40.63
C ARG A 1197 8.12 8.47 -41.91
N ARG A 1198 8.18 7.16 -42.18
CA ARG A 1198 7.56 6.55 -43.38
C ARG A 1198 6.03 6.70 -43.37
N ILE A 1199 5.38 6.51 -42.22
CA ILE A 1199 3.93 6.74 -42.05
C ILE A 1199 3.58 8.23 -42.27
N LYS A 1200 4.34 9.15 -41.68
CA LYS A 1200 4.16 10.60 -41.90
C LYS A 1200 4.35 10.99 -43.37
N THR A 1201 5.34 10.44 -44.07
CA THR A 1201 5.54 10.65 -45.51
C THR A 1201 4.38 10.09 -46.36
N ALA A 1202 3.87 8.90 -46.05
CA ALA A 1202 2.74 8.32 -46.78
C ALA A 1202 1.44 9.13 -46.60
N ILE A 1203 1.16 9.59 -45.37
CA ILE A 1203 -0.01 10.41 -45.07
C ILE A 1203 0.13 11.80 -45.71
N LEU A 1204 1.30 12.44 -45.64
CA LEU A 1204 1.56 13.72 -46.32
C LEU A 1204 1.47 13.60 -47.85
N TYR A 1205 1.85 12.45 -48.42
CA TYR A 1205 1.77 12.21 -49.87
C TYR A 1205 0.33 12.14 -50.37
N GLU A 1206 -0.60 11.59 -49.59
CA GLU A 1206 -2.03 11.54 -49.95
C GLU A 1206 -2.80 12.82 -49.55
N ILE A 1207 -2.37 13.53 -48.51
CA ILE A 1207 -2.89 14.88 -48.18
C ILE A 1207 -2.46 15.91 -49.26
N ALA A 1208 -1.25 15.81 -49.81
CA ALA A 1208 -0.76 16.69 -50.87
C ALA A 1208 -1.21 16.28 -52.29
N LYS A 1209 -2.12 15.31 -52.40
CA LYS A 1209 -2.66 14.73 -53.64
C LYS A 1209 -4.18 14.93 -53.77
N ASN A 1210 -4.79 15.56 -52.76
CA ASN A 1210 -6.16 16.10 -52.76
C ASN A 1210 -6.13 17.63 -52.55
#